data_AF-A0A327PYQ5-F1
#
_entry.id   AF-A0A327PYQ5-F1
#
_cell.length_a   1.000
_cell.length_b   1.000
_cell.length_c   1.000
_cell.angle_alpha   90.00
_cell.angle_beta   90.00
_cell.angle_gamma   90.00
#
_symmetry.space_group_name_H-M   'P 1'
#
loop_
_entity.id
_entity.type
_entity.pdbx_description
1 polymer ?
#
loop_
_entity_poly.entity_id
_entity_poly.type
_entity_poly.pdbx_seq_one_letter_code
_entity_poly.pdbx_strand_id
1 'polypeptide(L)'
;MRLSRNITVLFLLFATFFLSLNFTPTALAFNSKPEPRRAEVLFLGHASEHHNSRLYAPWLATALFASGINITYTEKLEDLNTENLSKYDGLVIYANHDVISKEQEAAMKSFVEGGKGLIPLHSATGCFKNSDWYIETIGGQFASHGEGDFTGNIVAPNNEVMKGLTPFETWDETYVHQRINPDMTVLIERVDGDHREPYTWTRNVGKGRVFYTAYGHDERTWKNEGFLELVENGIFWAMGDDVKASVAALNIPDVSIYDEKISDFTARYEVPKMQDALTPDESKKLIQKPVDFSIELFASEPDIQNPIAMAWDERGRLWIVESVDYPNTFKETDGLANDRIKICEDTDGDGKADKFTVFADGLNIPTSMVFANGGIVVSMAPDFVFMKDTDGDDVADVKKVIMTGWGKNDTHAGPSNLQYGFDNKIWGVTGYSGFNGTINGEQMSFPQGIYRLDPDGKDFEYLAGSSNNTWGLGFSEDNNVFMSTANNTHAGYYSIPAKYLQRVFTKAGEGEATPEFEIQPIQKIDGHYDAHAMTPNLRQVDVVGGFTSAAGFRLYTARDFPKEYWNRIAFVNEPTIRLTHNAIVEPNGAGFSEKDGWNFLASSDEWFGPVQAEVGPDGAVWVADWYNFIIQHNVFVERQAPSRMILPFEDQPHGQGNAFQSKLRDTNHGRIYRVVYKDGSSDKPMKLSKEDSKGLIAALKNDNMFWRMTAQRLLVESGNQNVFGDLYKIVNDKSVDEIGLNSPAVHALWALHGLGAFEGNNAEAIKVATTALSHPAAGVRKAAIAVLPNYQATTQAIKSSGLTQDKDLNVRMHAILKLAEVPGSAEAGAMLYQASLEEANAKDDWLQKAIFAAAAEQGKFFTDAIGGEKTDLTNRLMTSVANEKYELGRRSTLQYSPDVKGKAISISTQISKRQDQEPFGVITAHGDAQNGYTFYLEEGKLHWIVKQNGKSFEAVTSAVLPESYEAQANLAQDGKMEILVDGKSVATSKANGAFSGKLAPSVRSGRDFGGDRNVGPYKDEFSFEGNLRNVVLELK
;
A
#
# COMPACT_ATOMS: atom_id res chain seq x y z
N MET A 1 -33.31 49.30 11.55
CA MET A 1 -33.88 50.46 10.83
C MET A 1 -33.21 50.50 9.46
N ARG A 2 -33.86 50.47 8.27
CA ARG A 2 -35.09 51.14 7.76
C ARG A 2 -34.98 52.68 7.86
N LEU A 3 -35.14 53.52 6.82
CA LEU A 3 -35.45 53.42 5.36
C LEU A 3 -34.89 54.72 4.67
N SER A 4 -35.01 55.11 3.38
CA SER A 4 -35.71 54.62 2.17
C SER A 4 -35.17 55.24 0.83
N ARG A 5 -34.76 54.38 -0.12
CA ARG A 5 -35.11 54.34 -1.57
C ARG A 5 -35.25 55.61 -2.47
N ASN A 6 -34.46 55.60 -3.57
CA ASN A 6 -34.84 55.60 -5.02
C ASN A 6 -34.69 56.83 -5.98
N ILE A 7 -33.85 56.63 -7.04
CA ILE A 7 -34.08 56.78 -8.51
C ILE A 7 -34.42 58.21 -9.06
N THR A 8 -33.80 58.77 -10.13
CA THR A 8 -34.06 58.50 -11.58
C THR A 8 -33.11 59.20 -12.60
N VAL A 9 -32.55 58.43 -13.56
CA VAL A 9 -32.10 58.72 -14.97
C VAL A 9 -31.37 60.03 -15.40
N LEU A 10 -30.15 59.85 -15.95
CA LEU A 10 -29.60 60.41 -17.21
C LEU A 10 -28.38 59.50 -17.57
N PHE A 11 -28.02 59.14 -18.81
CA PHE A 11 -28.11 59.76 -20.15
C PHE A 11 -28.51 58.74 -21.25
N LEU A 12 -29.01 59.27 -22.38
CA LEU A 12 -29.20 58.54 -23.66
C LEU A 12 -29.09 59.57 -24.80
N LEU A 13 -28.82 59.11 -26.03
CA LEU A 13 -28.61 59.89 -27.27
C LEU A 13 -27.26 60.62 -27.40
N PHE A 14 -26.33 60.00 -28.15
CA PHE A 14 -25.81 60.62 -29.37
C PHE A 14 -25.44 59.52 -30.38
N ALA A 15 -26.28 59.33 -31.40
CA ALA A 15 -26.07 58.33 -32.44
C ALA A 15 -26.74 58.77 -33.75
N THR A 16 -25.95 59.05 -34.78
CA THR A 16 -26.22 58.89 -36.23
C THR A 16 -25.07 59.48 -37.05
N PHE A 17 -24.94 59.06 -38.31
CA PHE A 17 -23.99 59.57 -39.31
C PHE A 17 -22.48 59.48 -38.97
N PHE A 18 -21.90 58.32 -39.27
CA PHE A 18 -21.06 58.22 -40.47
C PHE A 18 -21.22 56.82 -41.11
N LEU A 19 -21.11 56.74 -42.43
CA LEU A 19 -21.29 55.50 -43.19
C LEU A 19 -19.98 55.12 -43.90
N SER A 20 -19.86 53.83 -44.24
CA SER A 20 -18.95 53.26 -45.26
C SER A 20 -17.46 53.60 -45.15
N LEU A 21 -16.71 52.73 -44.47
CA LEU A 21 -15.37 52.33 -44.92
C LEU A 21 -15.17 50.84 -44.55
N ASN A 22 -15.10 49.97 -45.56
CA ASN A 22 -14.90 48.53 -45.35
C ASN A 22 -13.41 48.26 -45.07
N PHE A 23 -13.06 48.14 -43.80
CA PHE A 23 -11.89 47.37 -43.39
C PHE A 23 -12.38 46.06 -42.76
N THR A 24 -12.34 44.98 -43.55
CA THR A 24 -12.28 43.63 -42.98
C THR A 24 -11.02 43.56 -42.11
N PRO A 25 -11.10 43.18 -40.82
CA PRO A 25 -9.91 42.78 -40.10
C PRO A 25 -9.39 41.50 -40.76
N THR A 26 -8.34 41.63 -41.57
CA THR A 26 -7.53 40.48 -41.96
C THR A 26 -7.02 39.88 -40.66
N ALA A 27 -7.54 38.72 -40.28
CA ALA A 27 -7.05 38.00 -39.12
C ALA A 27 -5.58 37.66 -39.37
N LEU A 28 -4.68 38.44 -38.75
CA LEU A 28 -3.30 38.05 -38.56
C LEU A 28 -3.35 36.84 -37.64
N ALA A 29 -3.45 35.66 -38.25
CA ALA A 29 -3.21 34.40 -37.57
C ALA A 29 -1.78 34.45 -37.03
N PHE A 30 -1.66 34.81 -35.74
CA PHE A 30 -0.46 34.51 -34.99
C PHE A 30 -0.32 33.00 -35.06
N ASN A 31 0.66 32.56 -35.84
CA ASN A 31 1.03 31.15 -35.95
C ASN A 31 1.78 30.78 -34.66
N SER A 32 1.03 30.72 -33.57
CA SER A 32 1.50 30.26 -32.26
C SER A 32 2.08 28.88 -32.47
N LYS A 33 3.38 28.72 -32.20
CA LYS A 33 4.00 27.39 -32.20
C LYS A 33 3.19 26.49 -31.26
N PRO A 34 2.96 25.21 -31.61
CA PRO A 34 2.34 24.27 -30.68
C PRO A 34 3.14 24.25 -29.37
N GLU A 35 2.42 24.20 -28.24
CA GLU A 35 3.08 24.14 -26.94
C GLU A 35 3.79 22.78 -26.78
N PRO A 36 5.06 22.77 -26.34
CA PRO A 36 5.82 21.54 -26.17
C PRO A 36 5.18 20.61 -25.13
N ARG A 37 4.71 19.43 -25.55
CA ARG A 37 4.09 18.43 -24.66
C ARG A 37 4.17 17.01 -25.22
N ARG A 38 3.98 16.03 -24.33
CA ARG A 38 3.76 14.63 -24.68
C ARG A 38 2.37 14.48 -25.33
N ALA A 39 2.19 13.44 -26.16
CA ALA A 39 0.90 13.09 -26.74
C ALA A 39 0.13 12.17 -25.80
N GLU A 40 -1.19 12.35 -25.69
CA GLU A 40 -2.02 11.65 -24.71
C GLU A 40 -2.96 10.66 -25.41
N VAL A 41 -2.91 9.37 -25.07
CA VAL A 41 -3.72 8.32 -25.71
C VAL A 41 -4.56 7.58 -24.66
N LEU A 42 -5.86 7.47 -24.92
CA LEU A 42 -6.75 6.59 -24.16
C LEU A 42 -6.72 5.20 -24.78
N PHE A 43 -6.42 4.16 -24.00
CA PHE A 43 -6.51 2.76 -24.41
C PHE A 43 -7.76 2.14 -23.79
N LEU A 44 -8.75 1.82 -24.63
CA LEU A 44 -9.93 1.06 -24.23
C LEU A 44 -9.70 -0.44 -24.41
N GLY A 45 -9.56 -1.12 -23.28
CA GLY A 45 -9.57 -2.58 -23.17
C GLY A 45 -10.93 -3.16 -22.80
N HIS A 46 -10.92 -4.42 -22.36
CA HIS A 46 -12.03 -5.09 -21.69
C HIS A 46 -11.52 -6.23 -20.80
N ALA A 47 -12.28 -6.55 -19.74
CA ALA A 47 -11.97 -7.66 -18.85
C ALA A 47 -12.25 -9.01 -19.53
N SER A 48 -11.26 -9.54 -20.25
CA SER A 48 -11.30 -10.85 -20.92
C SER A 48 -9.92 -11.46 -20.99
N GLU A 49 -9.81 -12.78 -20.80
CA GLU A 49 -8.54 -13.52 -20.91
C GLU A 49 -8.17 -13.84 -22.38
N HIS A 50 -9.14 -13.83 -23.30
CA HIS A 50 -8.95 -14.21 -24.70
C HIS A 50 -8.27 -13.11 -25.53
N HIS A 51 -8.68 -11.84 -25.32
CA HIS A 51 -8.00 -10.65 -25.83
C HIS A 51 -7.55 -9.83 -24.61
N ASN A 52 -6.50 -10.31 -23.93
CA ASN A 52 -6.10 -9.83 -22.61
C ASN A 52 -5.46 -8.43 -22.65
N SER A 53 -6.32 -7.42 -22.76
CA SER A 53 -5.95 -6.01 -22.82
C SER A 53 -5.11 -5.53 -21.61
N ARG A 54 -5.26 -6.15 -20.43
CA ARG A 54 -4.40 -5.87 -19.25
C ARG A 54 -2.97 -6.39 -19.44
N LEU A 55 -2.81 -7.57 -20.00
CA LEU A 55 -1.51 -8.16 -20.30
C LEU A 55 -0.80 -7.45 -21.45
N TYR A 56 -1.56 -6.93 -22.43
CA TYR A 56 -1.01 -6.40 -23.69
C TYR A 56 -0.80 -4.88 -23.72
N ALA A 57 -1.61 -4.08 -23.00
CA ALA A 57 -1.42 -2.63 -22.94
C ALA A 57 -0.03 -2.19 -22.39
N PRO A 58 0.59 -2.87 -21.40
CA PRO A 58 1.96 -2.54 -20.95
C PRO A 58 3.05 -2.70 -22.03
N TRP A 59 2.87 -3.61 -22.99
CA TRP A 59 3.79 -3.77 -24.14
C TRP A 59 3.78 -2.55 -25.03
N LEU A 60 2.58 -2.09 -25.39
CA LEU A 60 2.42 -0.87 -26.17
C LEU A 60 2.89 0.36 -25.37
N ALA A 61 2.52 0.46 -24.09
CA ALA A 61 2.92 1.60 -23.26
C ALA A 61 4.44 1.74 -23.20
N THR A 62 5.16 0.65 -22.88
CA THR A 62 6.63 0.63 -22.82
C THR A 62 7.28 1.02 -24.16
N ALA A 63 6.76 0.50 -25.28
CA ALA A 63 7.29 0.81 -26.61
C ALA A 63 7.08 2.28 -27.01
N LEU A 64 5.89 2.84 -26.76
CA LEU A 64 5.55 4.22 -27.14
C LEU A 64 6.14 5.28 -26.20
N PHE A 65 6.50 4.91 -24.97
CA PHE A 65 6.85 5.87 -23.92
C PHE A 65 8.16 6.61 -24.19
N ALA A 66 9.16 5.95 -24.77
CA ALA A 66 10.40 6.61 -25.20
C ALA A 66 10.13 7.73 -26.24
N SER A 67 9.20 7.49 -27.15
CA SER A 67 8.87 8.39 -28.26
C SER A 67 7.99 9.59 -27.87
N GLY A 68 7.58 9.73 -26.61
CA GLY A 68 6.85 10.90 -26.14
C GLY A 68 5.33 10.79 -26.16
N ILE A 69 4.80 9.56 -26.25
CA ILE A 69 3.38 9.26 -26.07
C ILE A 69 3.16 8.77 -24.63
N ASN A 70 2.00 9.08 -24.07
CA ASN A 70 1.50 8.57 -22.79
C ASN A 70 0.28 7.68 -23.06
N ILE A 71 0.15 6.57 -22.32
CA ILE A 71 -1.07 5.74 -22.33
C ILE A 71 -1.80 5.87 -20.99
N THR A 72 -3.09 6.21 -21.06
CA THR A 72 -4.06 6.00 -19.99
C THR A 72 -4.91 4.78 -20.32
N TYR A 73 -4.92 3.76 -19.46
CA TYR A 73 -5.65 2.50 -19.67
C TYR A 73 -7.04 2.53 -19.00
N THR A 74 -8.05 1.98 -19.66
CA THR A 74 -9.37 1.72 -19.04
C THR A 74 -10.08 0.51 -19.66
N GLU A 75 -10.97 -0.12 -18.89
CA GLU A 75 -11.93 -1.14 -19.35
C GLU A 75 -13.37 -0.63 -19.35
N LYS A 76 -13.60 0.60 -18.85
CA LYS A 76 -14.93 1.18 -18.70
C LYS A 76 -15.41 1.74 -20.03
N LEU A 77 -16.57 1.31 -20.50
CA LEU A 77 -17.17 1.87 -21.70
C LEU A 77 -17.73 3.28 -21.44
N GLU A 78 -18.01 3.61 -20.18
CA GLU A 78 -18.45 4.91 -19.68
C GLU A 78 -17.43 6.03 -19.97
N ASP A 79 -16.14 5.68 -20.09
CA ASP A 79 -15.05 6.62 -20.39
C ASP A 79 -15.07 7.10 -21.86
N LEU A 80 -15.87 6.48 -22.73
CA LEU A 80 -16.20 6.96 -24.08
C LEU A 80 -17.25 8.09 -24.05
N ASN A 81 -16.96 9.16 -23.32
CA ASN A 81 -17.82 10.33 -23.22
C ASN A 81 -17.08 11.61 -23.69
N THR A 82 -17.82 12.64 -24.10
CA THR A 82 -17.26 13.85 -24.71
C THR A 82 -16.29 14.61 -23.81
N GLU A 83 -16.51 14.58 -22.49
CA GLU A 83 -15.68 15.27 -21.51
C GLU A 83 -14.32 14.58 -21.37
N ASN A 84 -14.31 13.26 -21.10
CA ASN A 84 -13.10 12.48 -21.00
C ASN A 84 -12.34 12.42 -22.33
N LEU A 85 -13.02 12.12 -23.45
CA LEU A 85 -12.38 12.06 -24.77
C LEU A 85 -11.74 13.40 -25.19
N SER A 86 -12.23 14.55 -24.71
CA SER A 86 -11.62 15.85 -25.05
C SER A 86 -10.16 16.01 -24.61
N LYS A 87 -9.72 15.22 -23.63
CA LYS A 87 -8.39 15.25 -23.00
C LYS A 87 -7.30 14.62 -23.86
N TYR A 88 -7.65 13.67 -24.73
CA TYR A 88 -6.70 12.82 -25.46
C TYR A 88 -6.51 13.26 -26.92
N ASP A 89 -5.42 12.84 -27.56
CA ASP A 89 -5.11 13.02 -28.98
C ASP A 89 -5.51 11.81 -29.84
N GLY A 90 -5.47 10.62 -29.26
CA GLY A 90 -5.89 9.38 -29.89
C GLY A 90 -6.68 8.46 -28.95
N LEU A 91 -7.51 7.61 -29.55
CA LEU A 91 -8.20 6.50 -28.89
C LEU A 91 -7.75 5.17 -29.49
N VAL A 92 -7.04 4.36 -28.70
CA VAL A 92 -6.76 2.96 -29.01
C VAL A 92 -7.92 2.10 -28.52
N ILE A 93 -8.34 1.12 -29.32
CA ILE A 93 -9.35 0.12 -28.94
C ILE A 93 -8.79 -1.28 -29.18
N TYR A 94 -8.81 -2.12 -28.16
CA TYR A 94 -8.50 -3.55 -28.26
C TYR A 94 -9.45 -4.31 -27.31
N ALA A 95 -10.61 -4.70 -27.84
CA ALA A 95 -11.72 -5.24 -27.05
C ALA A 95 -12.77 -5.97 -27.90
N ASN A 96 -13.66 -6.72 -27.24
CA ASN A 96 -14.87 -7.35 -27.83
C ASN A 96 -16.18 -6.75 -27.27
N HIS A 97 -16.31 -5.42 -27.19
CA HIS A 97 -17.56 -4.79 -26.72
C HIS A 97 -18.64 -4.84 -27.80
N ASP A 98 -19.65 -5.71 -27.67
CA ASP A 98 -20.68 -5.93 -28.70
C ASP A 98 -21.55 -4.69 -29.04
N VAL A 99 -21.78 -3.81 -28.07
CA VAL A 99 -22.80 -2.75 -28.13
C VAL A 99 -22.22 -1.41 -27.62
N ILE A 100 -22.52 -0.32 -28.33
CA ILE A 100 -22.27 1.06 -27.90
C ILE A 100 -23.59 1.83 -27.72
N SER A 101 -23.65 2.75 -26.75
CA SER A 101 -24.77 3.69 -26.58
C SER A 101 -24.75 4.78 -27.68
N LYS A 102 -25.86 5.50 -27.87
CA LYS A 102 -25.90 6.59 -28.88
C LYS A 102 -25.19 7.85 -28.43
N GLU A 103 -25.01 8.03 -27.12
CA GLU A 103 -24.24 9.08 -26.49
C GLU A 103 -22.74 8.80 -26.66
N GLN A 104 -22.31 7.55 -26.42
CA GLN A 104 -20.93 7.09 -26.66
C GLN A 104 -20.57 7.12 -28.15
N GLU A 105 -21.46 6.66 -29.04
CA GLU A 105 -21.31 6.77 -30.49
C GLU A 105 -21.15 8.22 -30.94
N ALA A 106 -21.97 9.13 -30.41
CA ALA A 106 -21.86 10.57 -30.71
C ALA A 106 -20.57 11.21 -30.17
N ALA A 107 -20.10 10.79 -29.00
CA ALA A 107 -18.85 11.26 -28.41
C ALA A 107 -17.63 10.82 -29.24
N MET A 108 -17.51 9.52 -29.56
CA MET A 108 -16.50 8.99 -30.47
C MET A 108 -16.55 9.68 -31.84
N LYS A 109 -17.75 9.88 -32.39
CA LYS A 109 -17.93 10.56 -33.67
C LYS A 109 -17.43 12.00 -33.66
N SER A 110 -17.79 12.76 -32.63
CA SER A 110 -17.33 14.15 -32.44
C SER A 110 -15.81 14.23 -32.27
N PHE A 111 -15.21 13.28 -31.55
CA PHE A 111 -13.77 13.16 -31.37
C PHE A 111 -13.04 12.93 -32.70
N VAL A 112 -13.39 11.88 -33.44
CA VAL A 112 -12.74 11.51 -34.70
C VAL A 112 -13.03 12.54 -35.80
N GLU A 113 -14.29 12.83 -36.10
CA GLU A 113 -14.62 13.80 -37.18
C GLU A 113 -14.12 15.21 -36.87
N GLY A 114 -13.94 15.54 -35.58
CA GLY A 114 -13.34 16.79 -35.10
C GLY A 114 -11.85 16.96 -35.39
N GLY A 115 -11.09 15.87 -35.57
CA GLY A 115 -9.66 15.90 -35.92
C GLY A 115 -8.76 14.92 -35.15
N LYS A 116 -9.29 14.10 -34.24
CA LYS A 116 -8.49 13.22 -33.37
C LYS A 116 -8.29 11.82 -33.98
N GLY A 117 -7.29 11.10 -33.48
CA GLY A 117 -6.91 9.78 -34.00
C GLY A 117 -7.77 8.64 -33.46
N LEU A 118 -8.13 7.68 -34.33
CA LEU A 118 -8.71 6.40 -33.91
C LEU A 118 -7.80 5.25 -34.33
N ILE A 119 -7.48 4.37 -33.39
CA ILE A 119 -6.54 3.25 -33.53
C ILE A 119 -7.21 1.97 -33.03
N PRO A 120 -8.13 1.36 -33.79
CA PRO A 120 -8.64 0.04 -33.47
C PRO A 120 -7.56 -1.00 -33.81
N LEU A 121 -7.35 -1.98 -32.94
CA LEU A 121 -6.37 -3.05 -33.11
C LEU A 121 -7.09 -4.40 -33.08
N HIS A 122 -6.70 -5.31 -33.98
CA HIS A 122 -7.14 -6.71 -34.02
C HIS A 122 -8.67 -6.87 -33.85
N SER A 123 -9.06 -7.34 -32.66
CA SER A 123 -10.40 -7.60 -32.12
C SER A 123 -11.39 -6.43 -32.26
N ALA A 124 -10.91 -5.20 -32.37
CA ALA A 124 -11.75 -4.02 -32.47
C ALA A 124 -12.64 -3.96 -33.72
N THR A 125 -12.39 -4.76 -34.78
CA THR A 125 -13.34 -4.96 -35.89
C THR A 125 -14.54 -5.85 -35.53
N GLY A 126 -14.51 -6.50 -34.38
CA GLY A 126 -15.64 -7.17 -33.74
C GLY A 126 -16.45 -6.29 -32.77
N CYS A 127 -15.98 -5.08 -32.43
CA CYS A 127 -16.70 -4.17 -31.54
C CYS A 127 -17.95 -3.53 -32.20
N PHE A 128 -18.87 -3.08 -31.34
CA PHE A 128 -19.97 -2.16 -31.62
C PHE A 128 -20.82 -2.55 -32.84
N LYS A 129 -21.23 -3.82 -32.90
CA LYS A 129 -22.00 -4.44 -33.99
C LYS A 129 -23.35 -3.76 -34.24
N ASN A 130 -23.82 -2.92 -33.32
CA ASN A 130 -25.03 -2.09 -33.44
C ASN A 130 -24.79 -0.70 -34.07
N SER A 131 -23.55 -0.36 -34.45
CA SER A 131 -23.17 0.95 -34.98
C SER A 131 -22.61 0.86 -36.40
N ASP A 132 -23.47 1.13 -37.39
CA ASP A 132 -23.03 1.23 -38.79
C ASP A 132 -21.97 2.33 -38.98
N TRP A 133 -22.07 3.45 -38.24
CA TRP A 133 -21.07 4.52 -38.28
C TRP A 133 -19.69 4.03 -37.82
N TYR A 134 -19.61 3.24 -36.74
CA TYR A 134 -18.33 2.71 -36.26
C TYR A 134 -17.70 1.79 -37.31
N ILE A 135 -18.49 0.85 -37.86
CA ILE A 135 -18.04 -0.10 -38.89
C ILE A 135 -17.55 0.63 -40.15
N GLU A 136 -18.30 1.62 -40.63
CA GLU A 136 -17.91 2.46 -41.77
C GLU A 136 -16.68 3.32 -41.47
N THR A 137 -16.48 3.73 -40.21
CA THR A 137 -15.34 4.55 -39.74
C THR A 137 -14.05 3.76 -39.64
N ILE A 138 -14.06 2.59 -39.01
CA ILE A 138 -12.86 1.74 -38.94
C ILE A 138 -12.51 1.13 -40.29
N GLY A 139 -13.50 0.95 -41.17
CA GLY A 139 -13.30 0.59 -42.58
C GLY A 139 -13.52 -0.89 -42.91
N GLY A 140 -13.86 -1.72 -41.92
CA GLY A 140 -14.16 -3.14 -42.11
C GLY A 140 -14.78 -3.73 -40.84
N GLN A 141 -15.40 -4.90 -40.97
CA GLN A 141 -15.97 -5.66 -39.86
C GLN A 141 -15.39 -7.06 -39.85
N PHE A 142 -15.15 -7.62 -38.68
CA PHE A 142 -14.78 -9.03 -38.52
C PHE A 142 -15.83 -9.96 -39.15
N ALA A 143 -15.39 -10.96 -39.92
CA ALA A 143 -16.27 -12.00 -40.47
C ALA A 143 -15.89 -13.40 -39.96
N SER A 144 -14.60 -13.75 -40.00
CA SER A 144 -14.06 -15.01 -39.50
C SER A 144 -12.54 -14.92 -39.30
N HIS A 145 -11.94 -15.96 -38.75
CA HIS A 145 -10.48 -16.10 -38.57
C HIS A 145 -10.04 -17.52 -38.92
N GLY A 146 -8.75 -17.66 -39.26
CA GLY A 146 -7.99 -18.88 -39.01
C GLY A 146 -6.91 -18.62 -37.96
N GLU A 147 -5.86 -19.41 -37.97
CA GLU A 147 -4.68 -19.26 -37.11
C GLU A 147 -3.42 -19.66 -37.87
N GLY A 148 -2.25 -19.13 -37.51
CA GLY A 148 -0.96 -19.56 -38.05
C GLY A 148 0.06 -18.45 -38.28
N ASP A 149 1.29 -18.86 -38.57
CA ASP A 149 2.43 -17.99 -38.89
C ASP A 149 2.32 -17.42 -40.31
N PHE A 150 2.53 -16.12 -40.47
CA PHE A 150 2.61 -15.47 -41.79
C PHE A 150 3.44 -14.18 -41.76
N THR A 151 4.00 -13.83 -42.93
CA THR A 151 4.60 -12.52 -43.20
C THR A 151 3.64 -11.65 -44.00
N GLY A 152 3.38 -10.42 -43.55
CA GLY A 152 2.51 -9.47 -44.25
C GLY A 152 3.15 -8.85 -45.50
N ASN A 153 2.41 -8.77 -46.61
CA ASN A 153 2.89 -8.15 -47.85
C ASN A 153 2.66 -6.63 -47.84
N ILE A 154 3.74 -5.85 -47.73
CA ILE A 154 3.68 -4.37 -47.74
C ILE A 154 3.35 -3.87 -49.17
N VAL A 155 2.13 -3.36 -49.37
CA VAL A 155 1.66 -2.85 -50.67
C VAL A 155 1.77 -1.35 -50.84
N ALA A 156 1.88 -0.58 -49.75
CA ALA A 156 2.04 0.88 -49.78
C ALA A 156 3.33 1.36 -49.06
N PRO A 157 4.54 0.94 -49.48
CA PRO A 157 5.80 1.26 -48.79
C PRO A 157 6.19 2.75 -48.79
N ASN A 158 5.46 3.60 -49.52
CA ASN A 158 5.64 5.06 -49.53
C ASN A 158 4.67 5.80 -48.58
N ASN A 159 3.79 5.09 -47.86
CA ASN A 159 2.94 5.69 -46.83
C ASN A 159 3.80 6.01 -45.59
N GLU A 160 3.51 7.11 -44.90
CA GLU A 160 4.24 7.53 -43.69
C GLU A 160 4.25 6.44 -42.60
N VAL A 161 3.17 5.67 -42.46
CA VAL A 161 3.06 4.57 -41.48
C VAL A 161 4.05 3.43 -41.75
N MET A 162 4.46 3.26 -43.02
CA MET A 162 5.33 2.16 -43.46
C MET A 162 6.81 2.56 -43.53
N LYS A 163 7.16 3.72 -42.96
CA LYS A 163 8.52 4.28 -42.99
C LYS A 163 9.37 3.65 -41.88
N GLY A 164 10.48 3.01 -42.25
CA GLY A 164 11.37 2.29 -41.34
C GLY A 164 11.06 0.79 -41.35
N LEU A 165 9.79 0.47 -41.07
CA LEU A 165 9.23 -0.87 -40.98
C LEU A 165 9.65 -1.83 -42.11
N THR A 166 10.27 -2.94 -41.72
CA THR A 166 10.49 -4.12 -42.56
C THR A 166 9.34 -5.14 -42.41
N PRO A 167 9.08 -6.00 -43.42
CA PRO A 167 8.17 -7.13 -43.25
C PRO A 167 8.65 -8.05 -42.12
N PHE A 168 7.75 -8.35 -41.19
CA PHE A 168 7.97 -9.27 -40.07
C PHE A 168 7.04 -10.48 -40.18
N GLU A 169 7.48 -11.60 -39.61
CA GLU A 169 6.68 -12.82 -39.44
C GLU A 169 6.15 -12.87 -38.00
N THR A 170 4.90 -13.28 -37.83
CA THR A 170 4.31 -13.59 -36.52
C THR A 170 3.22 -14.65 -36.69
N TRP A 171 2.91 -15.36 -35.61
CA TRP A 171 1.68 -16.14 -35.49
C TRP A 171 0.57 -15.20 -35.03
N ASP A 172 -0.59 -15.25 -35.66
CA ASP A 172 -1.75 -14.47 -35.25
C ASP A 172 -3.06 -15.22 -35.55
N GLU A 173 -4.20 -14.73 -35.04
CA GLU A 173 -5.49 -15.14 -35.58
C GLU A 173 -5.66 -14.48 -36.95
N THR A 174 -5.67 -15.29 -38.00
CA THR A 174 -5.63 -14.83 -39.38
C THR A 174 -7.01 -14.37 -39.85
N TYR A 175 -7.37 -13.14 -39.45
CA TYR A 175 -8.68 -12.52 -39.68
C TYR A 175 -9.03 -12.39 -41.17
N VAL A 176 -10.34 -12.41 -41.44
CA VAL A 176 -10.99 -12.13 -42.73
C VAL A 176 -12.13 -11.14 -42.47
N HIS A 177 -12.21 -10.08 -43.27
CA HIS A 177 -13.14 -8.97 -43.06
C HIS A 177 -14.30 -8.95 -44.07
N GLN A 178 -15.45 -8.45 -43.60
CA GLN A 178 -16.61 -8.08 -44.41
C GLN A 178 -16.90 -6.58 -44.29
N ARG A 179 -17.83 -6.07 -45.10
CA ARG A 179 -18.20 -4.63 -45.14
C ARG A 179 -17.00 -3.68 -45.37
N ILE A 180 -15.95 -4.17 -46.06
CA ILE A 180 -14.72 -3.43 -46.35
C ILE A 180 -15.05 -2.14 -47.12
N ASN A 181 -14.60 -0.99 -46.61
CA ASN A 181 -14.92 0.32 -47.14
C ASN A 181 -13.97 0.69 -48.30
N PRO A 182 -14.46 0.91 -49.54
CA PRO A 182 -13.63 1.06 -50.74
C PRO A 182 -12.80 2.35 -50.83
N ASP A 183 -12.88 3.24 -49.85
CA ASP A 183 -12.08 4.47 -49.77
C ASP A 183 -10.80 4.35 -48.93
N MET A 184 -10.51 3.16 -48.39
CA MET A 184 -9.31 2.92 -47.57
C MET A 184 -8.02 2.88 -48.39
N THR A 185 -6.91 3.28 -47.75
CA THR A 185 -5.56 3.03 -48.26
C THR A 185 -5.00 1.80 -47.54
N VAL A 186 -5.04 0.64 -48.20
CA VAL A 186 -4.41 -0.60 -47.71
C VAL A 186 -2.90 -0.43 -47.67
N LEU A 187 -2.28 -0.88 -46.57
CA LEU A 187 -0.84 -0.80 -46.33
C LEU A 187 -0.18 -2.18 -46.37
N ILE A 188 -0.83 -3.18 -45.77
CA ILE A 188 -0.39 -4.57 -45.70
C ILE A 188 -1.55 -5.49 -46.14
N GLU A 189 -1.24 -6.48 -46.98
CA GLU A 189 -2.13 -7.58 -47.35
C GLU A 189 -1.62 -8.91 -46.77
N ARG A 190 -2.54 -9.78 -46.32
CA ARG A 190 -2.25 -11.22 -46.16
C ARG A 190 -2.57 -11.95 -47.46
N VAL A 191 -1.75 -12.96 -47.78
CA VAL A 191 -1.68 -13.60 -49.11
C VAL A 191 -2.01 -15.09 -49.01
N ASP A 192 -3.30 -15.43 -49.14
CA ASP A 192 -3.77 -16.81 -49.09
C ASP A 192 -3.98 -17.36 -50.52
N GLY A 193 -2.87 -17.65 -51.20
CA GLY A 193 -2.87 -18.09 -52.60
C GLY A 193 -3.30 -16.97 -53.56
N ASP A 194 -4.49 -17.09 -54.14
CA ASP A 194 -5.10 -16.07 -55.00
C ASP A 194 -5.84 -14.97 -54.20
N HIS A 195 -6.16 -15.22 -52.92
CA HIS A 195 -6.81 -14.22 -52.06
C HIS A 195 -5.84 -13.12 -51.62
N ARG A 196 -6.36 -11.91 -51.43
CA ARG A 196 -5.65 -10.75 -50.88
C ARG A 196 -6.52 -10.12 -49.83
N GLU A 197 -6.21 -10.41 -48.57
CA GLU A 197 -6.94 -9.90 -47.43
C GLU A 197 -6.30 -8.59 -46.96
N PRO A 198 -7.00 -7.45 -46.96
CA PRO A 198 -6.52 -6.23 -46.31
C PRO A 198 -6.28 -6.52 -44.82
N TYR A 199 -5.05 -6.31 -44.36
CA TYR A 199 -4.64 -6.68 -43.00
C TYR A 199 -4.13 -5.49 -42.18
N THR A 200 -3.78 -4.38 -42.84
CA THR A 200 -3.51 -3.08 -42.21
C THR A 200 -3.85 -1.97 -43.19
N TRP A 201 -4.57 -0.94 -42.75
CA TRP A 201 -5.02 0.16 -43.61
C TRP A 201 -5.16 1.50 -42.87
N THR A 202 -5.30 2.56 -43.66
CA THR A 202 -5.54 3.93 -43.19
C THR A 202 -6.74 4.57 -43.88
N ARG A 203 -7.49 5.40 -43.15
CA ARG A 203 -8.65 6.17 -43.64
C ARG A 203 -8.65 7.58 -43.05
N ASN A 204 -9.24 8.53 -43.78
CA ASN A 204 -9.52 9.88 -43.26
C ASN A 204 -11.02 10.01 -43.01
N VAL A 205 -11.43 10.52 -41.85
CA VAL A 205 -12.84 10.59 -41.42
C VAL A 205 -13.13 11.96 -40.81
N GLY A 206 -13.92 12.78 -41.51
CA GLY A 206 -14.08 14.20 -41.17
C GLY A 206 -12.75 14.93 -41.31
N LYS A 207 -12.20 15.41 -40.19
CA LYS A 207 -10.81 15.92 -40.11
C LYS A 207 -9.82 14.89 -39.53
N GLY A 208 -10.31 13.86 -38.85
CA GLY A 208 -9.49 12.87 -38.16
C GLY A 208 -8.96 11.79 -39.08
N ARG A 209 -8.11 10.95 -38.49
CA ARG A 209 -7.38 9.88 -39.16
C ARG A 209 -7.60 8.58 -38.41
N VAL A 210 -7.83 7.50 -39.14
CA VAL A 210 -8.09 6.17 -38.61
C VAL A 210 -7.05 5.21 -39.16
N PHE A 211 -6.27 4.59 -38.28
CA PHE A 211 -5.32 3.52 -38.61
C PHE A 211 -5.83 2.23 -37.99
N TYR A 212 -5.90 1.15 -38.77
CA TYR A 212 -6.26 -0.18 -38.28
C TYR A 212 -5.20 -1.20 -38.69
N THR A 213 -4.92 -2.13 -37.79
CA THR A 213 -4.22 -3.38 -38.11
C THR A 213 -4.95 -4.58 -37.50
N ALA A 214 -5.00 -5.68 -38.24
CA ALA A 214 -5.55 -6.95 -37.78
C ALA A 214 -4.53 -7.82 -37.01
N TYR A 215 -3.28 -7.39 -36.90
CA TYR A 215 -2.29 -8.00 -35.99
C TYR A 215 -2.67 -7.73 -34.53
N GLY A 216 -2.50 -8.71 -33.64
CA GLY A 216 -2.55 -8.50 -32.19
C GLY A 216 -3.27 -9.57 -31.34
N HIS A 217 -3.36 -10.83 -31.76
CA HIS A 217 -4.04 -11.85 -30.94
C HIS A 217 -3.37 -12.07 -29.57
N ASP A 218 -2.09 -12.44 -29.56
CA ASP A 218 -1.37 -12.80 -28.33
C ASP A 218 0.07 -12.29 -28.22
N GLU A 219 0.71 -12.63 -27.10
CA GLU A 219 2.08 -12.25 -26.72
C GLU A 219 3.12 -12.40 -27.84
N ARG A 220 2.96 -13.35 -28.77
CA ARG A 220 3.87 -13.54 -29.90
C ARG A 220 3.89 -12.34 -30.85
N THR A 221 2.73 -11.73 -31.08
CA THR A 221 2.62 -10.48 -31.84
C THR A 221 2.93 -9.27 -30.97
N TRP A 222 2.46 -9.21 -29.72
CA TRP A 222 2.71 -8.05 -28.84
C TRP A 222 4.18 -7.88 -28.41
N LYS A 223 5.01 -8.93 -28.49
CA LYS A 223 6.48 -8.88 -28.30
C LYS A 223 7.27 -8.64 -29.59
N ASN A 224 6.61 -8.50 -30.75
CA ASN A 224 7.27 -8.36 -32.05
C ASN A 224 7.61 -6.89 -32.36
N GLU A 225 8.88 -6.59 -32.63
CA GLU A 225 9.35 -5.22 -32.93
C GLU A 225 8.64 -4.57 -34.12
N GLY A 226 8.42 -5.33 -35.19
CA GLY A 226 7.75 -4.82 -36.39
C GLY A 226 6.28 -4.51 -36.14
N PHE A 227 5.61 -5.27 -35.27
CA PHE A 227 4.26 -4.93 -34.83
C PHE A 227 4.23 -3.67 -33.97
N LEU A 228 5.15 -3.55 -33.00
CA LEU A 228 5.23 -2.38 -32.12
C LEU A 228 5.60 -1.10 -32.92
N GLU A 229 6.55 -1.16 -33.86
CA GLU A 229 6.88 -0.06 -34.77
C GLU A 229 5.69 0.30 -35.70
N LEU A 230 4.97 -0.70 -36.24
CA LEU A 230 3.79 -0.48 -37.06
C LEU A 230 2.68 0.26 -36.29
N VAL A 231 2.43 -0.11 -35.03
CA VAL A 231 1.43 0.56 -34.18
C VAL A 231 1.92 1.93 -33.71
N GLU A 232 3.21 2.09 -33.39
CA GLU A 232 3.85 3.39 -33.10
C GLU A 232 3.65 4.39 -34.25
N ASN A 233 4.04 3.99 -35.46
CA ASN A 233 3.88 4.78 -36.68
C ASN A 233 2.40 5.06 -36.98
N GLY A 234 1.51 4.07 -36.77
CA GLY A 234 0.07 4.20 -36.94
C GLY A 234 -0.56 5.23 -35.99
N ILE A 235 -0.18 5.22 -34.71
CA ILE A 235 -0.64 6.17 -33.69
C ILE A 235 -0.14 7.59 -34.01
N PHE A 236 1.15 7.77 -34.30
CA PHE A 236 1.68 9.09 -34.70
C PHE A 236 1.00 9.63 -35.96
N TRP A 237 0.78 8.79 -36.97
CA TRP A 237 0.05 9.19 -38.17
C TRP A 237 -1.39 9.63 -37.84
N ALA A 238 -2.09 8.86 -37.00
CA ALA A 238 -3.49 9.08 -36.64
C ALA A 238 -3.73 10.33 -35.78
N MET A 239 -2.83 10.68 -34.86
CA MET A 239 -2.97 11.86 -34.00
C MET A 239 -2.78 13.21 -34.72
N GLY A 240 -2.26 13.20 -35.96
CA GLY A 240 -2.11 14.41 -36.76
C GLY A 240 -0.81 15.18 -36.52
N ASP A 241 -0.49 16.07 -37.46
CA ASP A 241 0.87 16.60 -37.59
C ASP A 241 1.18 17.72 -36.59
N ASP A 242 0.15 18.41 -36.06
CA ASP A 242 0.29 19.36 -34.95
C ASP A 242 0.69 18.65 -33.64
N VAL A 243 0.19 17.43 -33.40
CA VAL A 243 0.56 16.63 -32.22
C VAL A 243 1.99 16.12 -32.36
N LYS A 244 2.37 15.60 -33.54
CA LYS A 244 3.77 15.26 -33.85
C LYS A 244 4.70 16.46 -33.61
N ALA A 245 4.31 17.65 -34.05
CA ALA A 245 5.08 18.88 -33.85
C ALA A 245 5.17 19.31 -32.37
N SER A 246 4.11 19.08 -31.58
CA SER A 246 4.08 19.32 -30.12
C SER A 246 5.08 18.41 -29.38
N VAL A 247 5.10 17.12 -29.73
CA VAL A 247 6.02 16.12 -29.16
C VAL A 247 7.46 16.41 -29.56
N ALA A 248 7.73 16.67 -30.84
CA ALA A 248 9.06 17.03 -31.31
C ALA A 248 9.59 18.32 -30.65
N ALA A 249 8.71 19.30 -30.40
CA ALA A 249 9.08 20.54 -29.72
C ALA A 249 9.44 20.36 -28.23
N LEU A 250 9.03 19.25 -27.59
CA LEU A 250 9.41 18.95 -26.19
C LEU A 250 10.91 18.67 -26.03
N ASN A 251 11.57 18.19 -27.08
CA ASN A 251 12.98 17.77 -27.06
C ASN A 251 13.22 16.83 -25.87
N ILE A 252 12.60 15.65 -25.93
CA ILE A 252 12.76 14.58 -24.94
C ILE A 252 14.22 14.09 -24.98
N PRO A 253 14.89 13.89 -23.83
CA PRO A 253 16.24 13.34 -23.81
C PRO A 253 16.24 11.90 -24.32
N ASP A 254 17.20 11.56 -25.20
CA ASP A 254 17.49 10.17 -25.51
C ASP A 254 18.31 9.57 -24.36
N VAL A 255 17.69 8.67 -23.60
CA VAL A 255 18.28 7.96 -22.46
C VAL A 255 18.64 6.52 -22.80
N SER A 256 18.55 6.09 -24.08
CA SER A 256 18.89 4.71 -24.41
C SER A 256 20.36 4.42 -24.11
N ILE A 257 20.58 3.47 -23.20
CA ILE A 257 21.89 2.88 -22.98
C ILE A 257 22.18 1.71 -23.92
N TYR A 258 21.17 1.20 -24.63
CA TYR A 258 21.22 0.00 -25.48
C TYR A 258 21.39 0.36 -26.96
N ASP A 259 22.16 -0.46 -27.70
CA ASP A 259 22.40 -0.31 -29.15
C ASP A 259 21.24 -0.82 -30.03
N GLU A 260 20.37 -1.67 -29.46
CA GLU A 260 19.18 -2.26 -30.10
C GLU A 260 17.92 -1.90 -29.29
N LYS A 261 16.72 -1.92 -29.90
CA LYS A 261 15.45 -1.82 -29.16
C LYS A 261 15.26 -3.08 -28.30
N ILE A 262 14.51 -2.98 -27.21
CA ILE A 262 14.12 -4.12 -26.36
C ILE A 262 12.65 -4.43 -26.62
N SER A 263 12.37 -5.56 -27.27
CA SER A 263 11.02 -6.00 -27.60
C SER A 263 10.37 -6.90 -26.54
N ASP A 264 11.16 -7.68 -25.81
CA ASP A 264 10.72 -8.55 -24.71
C ASP A 264 11.29 -8.07 -23.37
N PHE A 265 10.74 -7.01 -22.79
CA PHE A 265 11.20 -6.51 -21.48
C PHE A 265 10.98 -7.49 -20.30
N THR A 266 10.29 -8.61 -20.51
CA THR A 266 10.22 -9.69 -19.51
C THR A 266 11.43 -10.63 -19.60
N ALA A 267 12.13 -10.65 -20.75
CA ALA A 267 13.49 -11.14 -20.83
C ALA A 267 14.46 -10.16 -20.12
N ARG A 268 15.51 -10.70 -19.52
CA ARG A 268 16.60 -9.90 -18.94
C ARG A 268 17.68 -9.67 -20.01
N TYR A 269 18.35 -8.51 -19.95
CA TYR A 269 19.40 -8.12 -20.91
C TYR A 269 20.72 -7.82 -20.20
N GLU A 270 21.85 -7.94 -20.92
CA GLU A 270 23.14 -7.43 -20.47
C GLU A 270 23.09 -5.88 -20.43
N VAL A 271 23.65 -5.26 -19.39
CA VAL A 271 23.54 -3.81 -19.19
C VAL A 271 24.86 -3.15 -19.64
N PRO A 272 24.92 -2.50 -20.82
CA PRO A 272 26.19 -2.14 -21.45
C PRO A 272 26.91 -0.97 -20.76
N LYS A 273 26.17 -0.07 -20.10
CA LYS A 273 26.69 1.10 -19.36
C LYS A 273 25.66 1.61 -18.35
N MET A 274 26.07 2.55 -17.51
CA MET A 274 25.20 3.37 -16.68
C MET A 274 24.66 4.55 -17.50
N GLN A 275 23.43 5.01 -17.23
CA GLN A 275 22.92 6.27 -17.79
C GLN A 275 23.59 7.45 -17.06
N ASP A 276 23.97 8.50 -17.77
CA ASP A 276 24.36 9.77 -17.13
C ASP A 276 23.16 10.42 -16.41
N ALA A 277 23.41 11.17 -15.34
CA ALA A 277 22.38 11.93 -14.63
C ALA A 277 21.86 13.09 -15.51
N LEU A 278 20.54 13.30 -15.51
CA LEU A 278 19.89 14.40 -16.23
C LEU A 278 19.63 15.60 -15.31
N THR A 279 19.47 16.80 -15.89
CA THR A 279 18.94 17.94 -15.10
C THR A 279 17.48 17.70 -14.69
N PRO A 280 16.98 18.37 -13.63
CA PRO A 280 15.57 18.21 -13.22
C PRO A 280 14.55 18.52 -14.33
N ASP A 281 14.83 19.49 -15.20
CA ASP A 281 13.95 19.85 -16.33
C ASP A 281 14.03 18.88 -17.51
N GLU A 282 15.11 18.11 -17.66
CA GLU A 282 15.22 17.03 -18.64
C GLU A 282 14.54 15.76 -18.13
N SER A 283 14.84 15.37 -16.89
CA SER A 283 14.26 14.23 -16.18
C SER A 283 12.72 14.32 -16.14
N LYS A 284 12.17 15.48 -15.80
CA LYS A 284 10.72 15.75 -15.76
C LYS A 284 9.99 15.53 -17.09
N LYS A 285 10.67 15.55 -18.25
CA LYS A 285 10.07 15.23 -19.57
C LYS A 285 9.85 13.73 -19.77
N LEU A 286 10.57 12.91 -19.01
CA LEU A 286 10.54 11.44 -19.05
C LEU A 286 9.54 10.85 -18.04
N ILE A 287 8.74 11.68 -17.34
CA ILE A 287 7.76 11.23 -16.35
C ILE A 287 6.33 11.28 -16.93
N GLN A 288 5.64 10.13 -16.95
CA GLN A 288 4.20 10.03 -17.17
C GLN A 288 3.42 10.47 -15.93
N LYS A 289 2.24 11.05 -16.15
CA LYS A 289 1.17 11.28 -15.17
C LYS A 289 -0.19 11.12 -15.87
N PRO A 290 -1.29 10.88 -15.15
CA PRO A 290 -2.62 11.03 -15.73
C PRO A 290 -2.86 12.44 -16.29
N VAL A 291 -3.63 12.52 -17.37
CA VAL A 291 -3.75 13.71 -18.24
C VAL A 291 -4.26 14.97 -17.52
N ASP A 292 -5.01 14.83 -16.43
CA ASP A 292 -5.61 15.96 -15.70
C ASP A 292 -4.68 16.65 -14.68
N PHE A 293 -3.41 16.23 -14.59
CA PHE A 293 -2.47 16.70 -13.57
C PHE A 293 -1.30 17.53 -14.13
N SER A 294 -0.63 18.31 -13.28
CA SER A 294 0.68 18.91 -13.52
C SER A 294 1.79 18.10 -12.81
N ILE A 295 3.05 18.37 -13.13
CA ILE A 295 4.19 18.01 -12.26
C ILE A 295 5.03 19.27 -12.10
N GLU A 296 5.17 19.72 -10.86
CA GLU A 296 5.91 20.91 -10.45
C GLU A 296 7.13 20.46 -9.61
N LEU A 297 8.30 21.02 -9.89
CA LEU A 297 9.52 20.75 -9.11
C LEU A 297 9.56 21.77 -7.96
N PHE A 298 9.49 21.30 -6.71
CA PHE A 298 9.52 22.17 -5.53
C PHE A 298 10.96 22.43 -5.05
N ALA A 299 11.80 21.39 -5.02
CA ALA A 299 13.20 21.47 -4.61
C ALA A 299 14.04 20.41 -5.34
N SER A 300 15.33 20.68 -5.54
CA SER A 300 16.29 19.75 -6.12
C SER A 300 17.69 19.95 -5.54
N GLU A 301 18.63 19.12 -5.97
CA GLU A 301 20.04 19.45 -5.90
C GLU A 301 20.38 20.81 -6.55
N PRO A 302 21.40 21.53 -6.05
CA PRO A 302 22.31 21.17 -4.96
C PRO A 302 21.77 21.49 -3.55
N ASP A 303 20.62 22.17 -3.44
CA ASP A 303 20.11 22.69 -2.17
C ASP A 303 19.55 21.61 -1.24
N ILE A 304 19.08 20.49 -1.82
CA ILE A 304 18.73 19.25 -1.10
C ILE A 304 19.45 18.05 -1.74
N GLN A 305 19.68 17.01 -0.93
CA GLN A 305 20.34 15.77 -1.36
C GLN A 305 19.63 14.57 -0.73
N ASN A 306 19.57 13.45 -1.44
CA ASN A 306 19.08 12.16 -0.98
C ASN A 306 17.86 12.21 0.01
N PRO A 307 16.69 12.73 -0.41
CA PRO A 307 15.52 12.83 0.47
C PRO A 307 14.92 11.44 0.74
N ILE A 308 14.99 10.96 1.99
CA ILE A 308 14.44 9.65 2.40
C ILE A 308 13.03 9.78 3.00
N ALA A 309 12.73 10.89 3.67
CA ALA A 309 11.42 11.12 4.27
C ALA A 309 11.02 12.61 4.28
N MET A 310 9.71 12.87 4.27
CA MET A 310 9.05 14.18 4.29
C MET A 310 7.98 14.26 5.37
N ALA A 311 7.79 15.46 5.92
CA ALA A 311 6.66 15.84 6.77
C ALA A 311 6.39 17.36 6.67
N TRP A 312 5.28 17.84 7.23
CA TRP A 312 4.97 19.27 7.32
C TRP A 312 4.65 19.71 8.75
N ASP A 313 5.10 20.91 9.12
CA ASP A 313 4.79 21.54 10.40
C ASP A 313 3.43 22.27 10.38
N GLU A 314 2.97 22.76 11.53
CA GLU A 314 1.72 23.52 11.62
C GLU A 314 1.74 24.91 10.93
N ARG A 315 2.85 25.29 10.27
CA ARG A 315 2.96 26.46 9.39
C ARG A 315 2.81 26.07 7.91
N GLY A 316 2.65 24.77 7.60
CA GLY A 316 2.55 24.25 6.23
C GLY A 316 3.89 24.13 5.51
N ARG A 317 5.02 24.23 6.21
CA ARG A 317 6.36 24.17 5.58
C ARG A 317 6.79 22.73 5.38
N LEU A 318 7.46 22.43 4.26
CA LEU A 318 8.05 21.12 4.05
C LEU A 318 9.28 20.96 4.97
N TRP A 319 9.36 19.81 5.63
CA TRP A 319 10.57 19.33 6.30
C TRP A 319 11.00 18.04 5.61
N ILE A 320 12.30 17.88 5.33
CA ILE A 320 12.87 16.66 4.75
C ILE A 320 13.94 16.04 5.65
N VAL A 321 14.07 14.72 5.56
CA VAL A 321 15.23 13.94 6.02
C VAL A 321 16.18 13.75 4.84
N GLU A 322 17.35 14.38 4.93
CA GLU A 322 18.46 14.30 3.95
C GLU A 322 19.50 13.30 4.46
N SER A 323 19.76 12.23 3.71
CA SER A 323 20.72 11.18 4.11
C SER A 323 21.77 10.87 3.05
N VAL A 324 22.98 11.32 3.30
CA VAL A 324 24.17 11.08 2.47
C VAL A 324 25.04 9.93 3.00
N ASP A 325 24.84 9.54 4.26
CA ASP A 325 25.52 8.40 4.90
C ASP A 325 24.79 7.05 4.65
N TYR A 326 23.49 7.07 4.32
CA TYR A 326 22.75 5.86 3.90
C TYR A 326 23.29 5.29 2.58
N PRO A 327 23.42 3.95 2.43
CA PRO A 327 23.02 2.91 3.38
C PRO A 327 24.14 2.38 4.30
N ASN A 328 25.37 2.88 4.20
CA ASN A 328 26.57 2.13 4.62
C ASN A 328 27.54 2.84 5.58
N THR A 329 27.37 4.14 5.84
CA THR A 329 28.28 4.92 6.69
C THR A 329 27.66 5.10 8.08
N PHE A 330 28.36 4.69 9.13
CA PHE A 330 27.88 4.81 10.52
C PHE A 330 28.79 5.71 11.38
N LYS A 331 28.17 6.35 12.36
CA LYS A 331 28.82 7.24 13.34
C LYS A 331 29.75 6.50 14.32
N GLU A 332 29.51 5.22 14.59
CA GLU A 332 30.25 4.49 15.63
C GLU A 332 31.57 3.84 15.15
N THR A 333 31.93 4.03 13.89
CA THR A 333 33.04 3.31 13.21
C THR A 333 33.98 4.25 12.47
N ASP A 334 33.50 4.96 11.45
CA ASP A 334 34.32 5.78 10.54
C ASP A 334 33.61 7.02 9.94
N GLY A 335 32.30 7.18 10.13
CA GLY A 335 31.51 8.29 9.60
C GLY A 335 31.57 9.60 10.41
N LEU A 336 31.30 10.73 9.75
CA LEU A 336 31.14 12.05 10.38
C LEU A 336 29.73 12.34 10.90
N ALA A 337 28.74 11.49 10.59
CA ALA A 337 27.32 11.70 10.86
C ALA A 337 26.77 12.94 10.13
N ASN A 338 26.82 12.87 8.79
CA ASN A 338 26.60 13.99 7.88
C ASN A 338 25.12 14.31 7.64
N ASP A 339 24.23 13.37 7.98
CA ASP A 339 22.79 13.38 7.72
C ASP A 339 22.03 14.45 8.53
N ARG A 340 20.91 14.92 7.96
CA ARG A 340 20.29 16.20 8.36
C ARG A 340 18.77 16.15 8.27
N ILE A 341 18.16 17.08 8.99
CA ILE A 341 16.77 17.49 8.83
C ILE A 341 16.75 18.94 8.38
N LYS A 342 16.16 19.19 7.21
CA LYS A 342 16.06 20.51 6.57
C LYS A 342 14.61 20.95 6.51
N ILE A 343 14.37 22.24 6.73
CA ILE A 343 13.12 22.93 6.40
C ILE A 343 13.31 23.59 5.03
N CYS A 344 12.36 23.36 4.13
CA CYS A 344 12.31 23.93 2.79
C CYS A 344 11.11 24.89 2.69
N GLU A 345 11.36 26.16 2.45
CA GLU A 345 10.37 27.25 2.44
C GLU A 345 10.30 27.92 1.06
N ASP A 346 9.09 27.97 0.50
CA ASP A 346 8.67 28.94 -0.50
C ASP A 346 8.31 30.24 0.24
N THR A 347 8.98 31.36 -0.08
CA THR A 347 8.81 32.65 0.60
C THR A 347 8.30 33.78 -0.31
N ASP A 348 8.29 33.61 -1.63
CA ASP A 348 7.70 34.56 -2.58
C ASP A 348 6.37 34.09 -3.24
N GLY A 349 6.08 32.79 -3.20
CA GLY A 349 4.84 32.15 -3.65
C GLY A 349 4.87 31.59 -5.08
N ASP A 350 6.05 31.36 -5.66
CA ASP A 350 6.20 30.81 -7.03
C ASP A 350 5.99 29.28 -7.14
N GLY A 351 5.85 28.57 -6.00
CA GLY A 351 5.60 27.13 -5.93
C GLY A 351 6.86 26.29 -5.74
N LYS A 352 7.99 26.91 -5.35
CA LYS A 352 9.30 26.28 -5.12
C LYS A 352 9.94 26.77 -3.83
N ALA A 353 10.84 25.97 -3.26
CA ALA A 353 11.65 26.40 -2.12
C ALA A 353 12.76 27.37 -2.56
N ASP A 354 12.78 28.57 -1.98
CA ASP A 354 13.86 29.55 -2.10
C ASP A 354 14.75 29.64 -0.85
N LYS A 355 14.25 29.15 0.30
CA LYS A 355 14.94 29.16 1.60
C LYS A 355 15.06 27.75 2.18
N PHE A 356 16.28 27.41 2.58
CA PHE A 356 16.62 26.13 3.20
C PHE A 356 17.24 26.37 4.58
N THR A 357 16.71 25.72 5.62
CA THR A 357 17.14 25.88 7.02
C THR A 357 17.50 24.51 7.60
N VAL A 358 18.71 24.33 8.15
CA VAL A 358 19.09 23.06 8.80
C VAL A 358 18.60 23.08 10.25
N PHE A 359 17.52 22.36 10.53
CA PHE A 359 16.98 22.22 11.89
C PHE A 359 17.87 21.33 12.77
N ALA A 360 18.38 20.24 12.20
CA ALA A 360 19.27 19.31 12.90
C ALA A 360 20.28 18.65 11.96
N ASP A 361 21.49 18.50 12.46
CA ASP A 361 22.64 17.82 11.88
C ASP A 361 23.22 16.77 12.84
N GLY A 362 24.29 16.09 12.42
CA GLY A 362 25.01 15.12 13.25
C GLY A 362 24.31 13.77 13.36
N LEU A 363 23.40 13.45 12.43
CA LEU A 363 22.47 12.32 12.50
C LEU A 363 23.08 11.04 11.92
N ASN A 364 22.56 9.89 12.33
CA ASN A 364 23.11 8.57 12.00
C ASN A 364 22.06 7.71 11.26
N ILE A 365 21.93 7.92 9.94
CA ILE A 365 20.92 7.26 9.11
C ILE A 365 19.49 7.43 9.69
N PRO A 366 18.96 8.67 9.74
CA PRO A 366 17.55 8.91 9.99
C PRO A 366 16.69 8.39 8.83
N THR A 367 15.61 7.68 9.15
CA THR A 367 14.72 7.01 8.19
C THR A 367 13.31 7.61 8.14
N SER A 368 12.91 8.35 9.18
CA SER A 368 11.58 8.96 9.28
C SER A 368 11.52 9.98 10.44
N MET A 369 10.52 10.85 10.41
CA MET A 369 10.25 11.81 11.47
C MET A 369 8.75 12.12 11.59
N VAL A 370 8.29 12.44 12.81
CA VAL A 370 6.90 12.82 13.10
C VAL A 370 6.85 13.97 14.09
N PHE A 371 5.97 14.95 13.86
CA PHE A 371 5.76 16.07 14.78
C PHE A 371 4.93 15.67 16.00
N ALA A 372 5.42 15.97 17.20
CA ALA A 372 4.69 15.86 18.47
C ALA A 372 5.35 16.66 19.59
N ASN A 373 4.60 17.00 20.64
CA ASN A 373 5.07 17.75 21.83
C ASN A 373 5.74 19.10 21.49
N GLY A 374 5.30 19.74 20.39
CA GLY A 374 5.91 20.92 19.79
C GLY A 374 7.38 20.71 19.40
N GLY A 375 7.72 19.54 18.87
CA GLY A 375 9.02 19.16 18.31
C GLY A 375 8.82 17.98 17.35
N ILE A 376 9.86 17.20 17.10
CA ILE A 376 9.80 15.97 16.29
C ILE A 376 10.37 14.75 17.03
N VAL A 377 9.85 13.57 16.73
CA VAL A 377 10.49 12.28 17.02
C VAL A 377 11.08 11.74 15.72
N VAL A 378 12.36 11.36 15.74
CA VAL A 378 13.13 10.86 14.61
C VAL A 378 13.50 9.40 14.83
N SER A 379 13.29 8.54 13.83
CA SER A 379 13.81 7.16 13.83
C SER A 379 15.21 7.13 13.22
N MET A 380 16.24 6.80 14.01
CA MET A 380 17.61 6.62 13.53
C MET A 380 18.31 5.50 14.31
N ALA A 381 18.31 4.28 13.79
CA ALA A 381 18.76 3.10 14.52
C ALA A 381 20.18 3.29 15.10
N PRO A 382 20.45 2.89 16.36
CA PRO A 382 19.63 2.03 17.21
C PRO A 382 18.55 2.77 18.04
N ASP A 383 18.41 4.09 17.88
CA ASP A 383 17.68 4.98 18.78
C ASP A 383 16.48 5.68 18.12
N PHE A 384 15.45 5.98 18.92
CA PHE A 384 14.49 7.03 18.61
C PHE A 384 14.86 8.28 19.41
N VAL A 385 14.92 9.43 18.74
CA VAL A 385 15.38 10.69 19.33
C VAL A 385 14.32 11.77 19.16
N PHE A 386 13.91 12.35 20.28
CA PHE A 386 13.10 13.56 20.31
C PHE A 386 13.99 14.79 20.11
N MET A 387 13.61 15.67 19.19
CA MET A 387 14.33 16.92 18.89
C MET A 387 13.38 18.12 18.88
N LYS A 388 13.85 19.29 19.34
CA LYS A 388 12.98 20.47 19.52
C LYS A 388 13.76 21.80 19.60
N ASP A 389 13.24 22.79 18.90
CA ASP A 389 13.50 24.25 19.05
C ASP A 389 12.78 24.78 20.32
N THR A 390 13.47 25.61 21.11
CA THR A 390 12.88 26.26 22.30
C THR A 390 12.94 27.79 22.32
N ASP A 391 13.57 28.46 21.35
CA ASP A 391 13.65 29.94 21.29
C ASP A 391 13.06 30.59 20.02
N GLY A 392 12.87 29.81 18.95
CA GLY A 392 12.18 30.19 17.72
C GLY A 392 13.09 30.51 16.53
N ASP A 393 14.37 30.10 16.54
CA ASP A 393 15.29 30.26 15.42
C ASP A 393 15.19 29.18 14.32
N ASP A 394 14.27 28.21 14.48
CA ASP A 394 14.09 27.03 13.64
C ASP A 394 15.27 26.00 13.70
N VAL A 395 16.02 25.94 14.82
CA VAL A 395 17.12 24.96 15.11
C VAL A 395 16.86 24.14 16.39
N ALA A 396 17.35 22.89 16.43
CA ALA A 396 17.11 21.94 17.53
C ALA A 396 18.01 22.13 18.78
N ASP A 397 17.59 22.98 19.72
CA ASP A 397 18.14 23.10 21.08
C ASP A 397 18.22 21.75 21.82
N VAL A 398 17.13 20.99 21.76
CA VAL A 398 16.96 19.73 22.49
C VAL A 398 17.20 18.58 21.52
N LYS A 399 18.06 17.62 21.90
CA LYS A 399 18.20 16.30 21.28
C LYS A 399 18.23 15.25 22.40
N LYS A 400 17.25 14.34 22.47
CA LYS A 400 17.07 13.37 23.59
C LYS A 400 16.66 11.98 23.07
N VAL A 401 17.43 10.94 23.37
CA VAL A 401 17.01 9.54 23.17
C VAL A 401 15.78 9.22 24.04
N ILE A 402 14.74 8.66 23.43
CA ILE A 402 13.49 8.25 24.10
C ILE A 402 13.28 6.73 24.11
N MET A 403 13.85 6.01 23.12
CA MET A 403 13.82 4.54 23.03
C MET A 403 15.10 4.06 22.34
N THR A 404 15.59 2.87 22.70
CA THR A 404 16.77 2.25 22.10
C THR A 404 16.57 0.74 21.97
N GLY A 405 17.29 0.09 21.07
CA GLY A 405 17.19 -1.35 20.78
C GLY A 405 16.73 -1.69 19.36
N TRP A 406 16.66 -0.71 18.45
CA TRP A 406 16.38 -0.94 17.04
C TRP A 406 17.59 -1.57 16.34
N GLY A 407 17.34 -2.56 15.47
CA GLY A 407 18.41 -3.27 14.77
C GLY A 407 19.11 -2.42 13.70
N LYS A 408 20.43 -2.62 13.57
CA LYS A 408 21.29 -2.03 12.54
C LYS A 408 21.90 -3.06 11.59
N ASN A 409 21.43 -4.31 11.65
CA ASN A 409 22.03 -5.44 10.92
C ASN A 409 21.87 -5.33 9.40
N ASP A 410 20.87 -4.57 8.98
CA ASP A 410 20.53 -4.26 7.59
C ASP A 410 19.74 -2.93 7.57
N THR A 411 20.26 -1.91 6.88
CA THR A 411 19.73 -0.54 6.98
C THR A 411 18.47 -0.26 6.17
N HIS A 412 18.12 -1.03 5.11
CA HIS A 412 16.81 -0.85 4.46
C HIS A 412 15.67 -1.49 5.27
N ALA A 413 16.02 -2.28 6.30
CA ALA A 413 15.09 -3.08 7.10
C ALA A 413 14.96 -2.59 8.54
N GLY A 414 15.39 -1.36 8.82
CA GLY A 414 15.20 -0.71 10.12
C GLY A 414 13.77 -0.23 10.38
N PRO A 415 13.55 0.53 11.47
CA PRO A 415 12.29 1.25 11.71
C PRO A 415 12.09 2.39 10.69
N SER A 416 10.86 2.64 10.26
CA SER A 416 10.51 3.73 9.33
C SER A 416 9.03 4.15 9.45
N ASN A 417 8.62 5.10 8.60
CA ASN A 417 7.25 5.62 8.48
C ASN A 417 6.59 5.99 9.82
N LEU A 418 7.23 6.87 10.60
CA LEU A 418 6.64 7.40 11.83
C LEU A 418 5.47 8.33 11.51
N GLN A 419 4.31 8.14 12.14
CA GLN A 419 3.09 8.90 11.87
C GLN A 419 2.30 9.17 13.16
N TYR A 420 1.59 10.29 13.22
CA TYR A 420 0.71 10.61 14.35
C TYR A 420 -0.68 10.01 14.09
N GLY A 421 -1.09 9.03 14.89
CA GLY A 421 -2.33 8.30 14.73
C GLY A 421 -3.55 9.02 15.30
N PHE A 422 -4.74 8.61 14.86
CA PHE A 422 -6.01 9.11 15.40
C PHE A 422 -6.14 8.89 16.90
N ASP A 423 -5.56 7.82 17.45
CA ASP A 423 -5.55 7.52 18.89
C ASP A 423 -4.66 8.45 19.73
N ASN A 424 -3.94 9.38 19.08
CA ASN A 424 -2.96 10.31 19.65
C ASN A 424 -1.61 9.66 20.02
N LYS A 425 -1.37 8.42 19.56
CA LYS A 425 -0.06 7.75 19.64
C LYS A 425 0.76 8.00 18.37
N ILE A 426 2.08 7.85 18.47
CA ILE A 426 2.94 7.67 17.31
C ILE A 426 2.82 6.22 16.86
N TRP A 427 2.55 6.01 15.58
CA TRP A 427 2.60 4.70 14.91
C TRP A 427 3.84 4.62 14.04
N GLY A 428 4.30 3.41 13.74
CA GLY A 428 5.40 3.18 12.82
C GLY A 428 5.54 1.71 12.44
N VAL A 429 6.48 1.43 11.53
CA VAL A 429 6.81 0.08 11.07
C VAL A 429 8.29 -0.22 11.24
N THR A 430 8.66 -1.50 11.13
CA THR A 430 10.05 -1.93 10.95
C THR A 430 10.13 -3.12 10.03
N GLY A 431 11.19 -3.15 9.21
CA GLY A 431 11.64 -4.36 8.55
C GLY A 431 12.36 -5.33 9.48
N TYR A 432 12.94 -6.38 8.88
CA TYR A 432 13.53 -7.54 9.56
C TYR A 432 14.80 -7.28 10.39
N SER A 433 15.40 -6.07 10.38
CA SER A 433 16.39 -5.71 11.40
C SER A 433 15.76 -5.62 12.79
N GLY A 434 14.48 -5.23 12.83
CA GLY A 434 13.60 -5.41 13.98
C GLY A 434 14.00 -4.66 15.24
N PHE A 435 13.56 -5.22 16.37
CA PHE A 435 13.84 -4.70 17.71
C PHE A 435 14.35 -5.81 18.63
N ASN A 436 15.29 -5.47 19.50
CA ASN A 436 15.74 -6.30 20.62
C ASN A 436 16.28 -5.41 21.74
N GLY A 437 15.42 -5.09 22.72
CA GLY A 437 15.73 -4.14 23.78
C GLY A 437 14.76 -4.25 24.96
N THR A 438 14.82 -3.26 25.85
CA THR A 438 13.98 -3.22 27.06
C THR A 438 12.93 -2.13 26.96
N ILE A 439 11.66 -2.48 27.10
CA ILE A 439 10.51 -1.57 27.03
C ILE A 439 9.77 -1.66 28.36
N ASN A 440 9.55 -0.51 29.02
CA ASN A 440 8.91 -0.41 30.35
C ASN A 440 9.52 -1.31 31.46
N GLY A 441 10.74 -1.81 31.26
CA GLY A 441 11.44 -2.74 32.17
C GLY A 441 11.38 -4.21 31.74
N GLU A 442 10.59 -4.57 30.73
CA GLU A 442 10.49 -5.93 30.18
C GLU A 442 11.35 -6.07 28.91
N GLN A 443 12.02 -7.21 28.72
CA GLN A 443 12.75 -7.48 27.48
C GLN A 443 11.75 -7.79 26.36
N MET A 444 11.82 -7.03 25.27
CA MET A 444 11.02 -7.27 24.07
C MET A 444 11.92 -7.48 22.86
N SER A 445 11.54 -8.42 22.00
CA SER A 445 12.12 -8.55 20.66
C SER A 445 11.05 -8.99 19.67
N PHE A 446 11.09 -8.43 18.47
CA PHE A 446 10.22 -8.77 17.35
C PHE A 446 10.96 -8.50 16.03
N PRO A 447 10.74 -9.30 14.97
CA PRO A 447 11.58 -9.26 13.78
C PRO A 447 11.16 -8.19 12.77
N GLN A 448 9.88 -8.13 12.38
CA GLN A 448 9.30 -7.11 11.50
C GLN A 448 7.83 -6.86 11.88
N GLY A 449 7.26 -5.70 11.54
CA GLY A 449 5.82 -5.45 11.76
C GLY A 449 5.44 -4.00 12.04
N ILE A 450 4.21 -3.82 12.55
CA ILE A 450 3.62 -2.53 12.93
C ILE A 450 3.61 -2.38 14.45
N TYR A 451 3.92 -1.19 14.94
CA TYR A 451 3.85 -0.81 16.36
C TYR A 451 3.25 0.58 16.56
N ARG A 452 2.87 0.88 17.80
CA ARG A 452 2.51 2.24 18.26
C ARG A 452 3.07 2.51 19.66
N LEU A 453 3.26 3.78 20.00
CA LEU A 453 3.79 4.26 21.29
C LEU A 453 3.31 5.68 21.61
N ASP A 454 3.37 6.08 22.87
CA ASP A 454 3.09 7.47 23.27
C ASP A 454 4.15 8.44 22.70
N PRO A 455 3.76 9.71 22.42
CA PRO A 455 4.67 10.77 21.96
C PRO A 455 5.93 11.08 22.80
N ASP A 456 6.09 10.48 23.98
CA ASP A 456 7.27 10.65 24.85
C ASP A 456 8.17 9.40 24.97
N GLY A 457 7.82 8.30 24.28
CA GLY A 457 8.54 7.03 24.28
C GLY A 457 7.87 5.88 25.05
N LYS A 458 6.76 6.13 25.76
CA LYS A 458 6.09 5.14 26.63
C LYS A 458 4.97 4.35 25.94
N ASP A 459 4.31 3.48 26.71
CA ASP A 459 3.12 2.70 26.35
C ASP A 459 3.16 2.15 24.92
N PHE A 460 4.28 1.49 24.63
CA PHE A 460 4.58 0.85 23.36
C PHE A 460 3.82 -0.48 23.24
N GLU A 461 3.06 -0.62 22.16
CA GLU A 461 2.38 -1.84 21.75
C GLU A 461 2.87 -2.24 20.36
N TYR A 462 3.60 -3.36 20.27
CA TYR A 462 3.73 -4.09 19.00
C TYR A 462 2.36 -4.71 18.68
N LEU A 463 1.87 -4.52 17.46
CA LEU A 463 0.48 -4.81 17.08
C LEU A 463 0.34 -6.09 16.27
N ALA A 464 1.21 -6.27 15.28
CA ALA A 464 1.23 -7.42 14.38
C ALA A 464 2.55 -7.53 13.63
N GLY A 465 2.93 -8.77 13.30
CA GLY A 465 4.04 -9.06 12.40
C GLY A 465 3.60 -9.07 10.93
N SER A 466 4.51 -8.67 10.05
CA SER A 466 4.31 -8.60 8.60
C SER A 466 5.05 -9.72 7.86
N SER A 467 4.84 -9.82 6.55
CA SER A 467 5.46 -10.81 5.65
C SER A 467 6.98 -10.65 5.52
N ASN A 468 7.47 -9.42 5.38
CA ASN A 468 8.86 -9.11 5.02
C ASN A 468 9.25 -7.68 5.49
N ASN A 469 10.39 -7.15 5.02
CA ASN A 469 10.80 -5.75 5.19
C ASN A 469 9.63 -4.78 4.89
N THR A 470 9.20 -4.03 5.90
CA THR A 470 7.99 -3.21 5.88
C THR A 470 8.35 -1.73 5.79
N TRP A 471 7.86 -1.06 4.74
CA TRP A 471 8.19 0.35 4.47
C TRP A 471 6.97 1.18 4.00
N GLY A 472 5.76 0.66 4.12
CA GLY A 472 4.53 1.43 3.98
C GLY A 472 3.69 1.41 5.25
N LEU A 473 3.11 2.57 5.58
CA LEU A 473 2.06 2.73 6.58
C LEU A 473 1.06 3.79 6.10
N GLY A 474 -0.22 3.53 6.28
CA GLY A 474 -1.30 4.41 5.85
C GLY A 474 -2.51 4.35 6.77
N PHE A 475 -3.27 5.43 6.80
CA PHE A 475 -4.56 5.52 7.48
C PHE A 475 -5.63 6.01 6.52
N SER A 476 -6.83 5.45 6.61
CA SER A 476 -8.03 6.09 6.06
C SER A 476 -8.57 7.14 7.04
N GLU A 477 -9.39 8.08 6.55
CA GLU A 477 -10.02 9.13 7.34
C GLU A 477 -10.96 8.61 8.43
N ASP A 478 -11.46 7.38 8.26
CA ASP A 478 -12.27 6.65 9.23
C ASP A 478 -11.43 5.72 10.13
N ASN A 479 -10.09 5.80 10.07
CA ASN A 479 -9.13 5.03 10.88
C ASN A 479 -9.19 3.50 10.64
N ASN A 480 -9.10 3.07 9.38
CA ASN A 480 -8.51 1.77 9.01
C ASN A 480 -7.00 1.96 8.79
N VAL A 481 -6.22 0.89 8.97
CA VAL A 481 -4.75 0.94 8.87
C VAL A 481 -4.26 0.03 7.75
N PHE A 482 -3.39 0.56 6.90
CA PHE A 482 -2.83 -0.13 5.75
C PHE A 482 -1.30 -0.05 5.74
N MET A 483 -0.65 -0.90 4.96
CA MET A 483 0.80 -1.06 4.92
C MET A 483 1.29 -1.65 3.60
N SER A 484 2.61 -1.62 3.36
CA SER A 484 3.27 -2.33 2.26
C SER A 484 4.59 -2.95 2.73
N THR A 485 5.03 -4.02 2.04
CA THR A 485 6.36 -4.64 2.21
C THR A 485 7.08 -4.81 0.89
N ALA A 486 8.40 -4.80 0.96
CA ALA A 486 9.24 -5.34 -0.09
C ALA A 486 8.84 -6.79 -0.41
N ASN A 487 9.08 -7.21 -1.66
CA ASN A 487 8.85 -8.54 -2.21
C ASN A 487 7.38 -9.00 -2.18
N ASN A 488 6.55 -8.45 -3.09
CA ASN A 488 5.16 -8.86 -3.34
C ASN A 488 4.19 -8.74 -2.14
N THR A 489 4.14 -7.59 -1.47
CA THR A 489 2.93 -7.13 -0.75
C THR A 489 2.81 -5.61 -0.90
N HIS A 490 2.32 -5.15 -2.05
CA HIS A 490 2.15 -3.70 -2.27
C HIS A 490 0.96 -3.14 -1.49
N ALA A 491 -0.01 -3.97 -1.10
CA ALA A 491 -1.15 -3.60 -0.27
C ALA A 491 -1.43 -4.63 0.83
N GLY A 492 -1.29 -4.20 2.08
CA GLY A 492 -1.68 -4.96 3.27
C GLY A 492 -2.69 -4.20 4.14
N TYR A 493 -3.67 -4.91 4.70
CA TYR A 493 -4.64 -4.38 5.66
C TYR A 493 -4.38 -4.90 7.07
N TYR A 494 -4.12 -4.01 8.03
CA TYR A 494 -4.06 -4.35 9.46
C TYR A 494 -5.46 -4.25 10.08
N SER A 495 -5.89 -5.35 10.69
CA SER A 495 -7.30 -5.72 10.72
C SER A 495 -7.80 -6.07 12.12
N ILE A 496 -7.19 -7.10 12.73
CA ILE A 496 -7.48 -7.61 14.06
C ILE A 496 -6.14 -7.72 14.81
N PRO A 497 -5.97 -7.06 15.98
CA PRO A 497 -4.72 -7.10 16.74
C PRO A 497 -4.23 -8.53 16.99
N ALA A 498 -2.93 -8.79 16.78
CA ALA A 498 -2.43 -10.16 16.69
C ALA A 498 -2.66 -11.00 17.96
N LYS A 499 -2.79 -10.35 19.13
CA LYS A 499 -3.20 -10.96 20.42
C LYS A 499 -4.51 -11.76 20.34
N TYR A 500 -5.44 -11.35 19.48
CA TYR A 500 -6.74 -11.99 19.31
C TYR A 500 -6.77 -13.12 18.28
N LEU A 501 -5.73 -13.27 17.44
CA LEU A 501 -5.65 -14.28 16.38
C LEU A 501 -4.67 -15.43 16.68
N GLN A 502 -4.08 -15.48 17.88
CA GLN A 502 -3.11 -16.52 18.26
C GLN A 502 -3.73 -17.91 18.48
N ARG A 503 -5.02 -17.98 18.83
CA ARG A 503 -5.72 -19.24 19.11
C ARG A 503 -6.20 -19.89 17.81
N VAL A 504 -6.07 -21.21 17.72
CA VAL A 504 -6.59 -21.99 16.59
C VAL A 504 -8.12 -21.89 16.57
N PHE A 505 -8.67 -21.51 15.42
CA PHE A 505 -10.11 -21.50 15.17
C PHE A 505 -10.48 -22.68 14.24
N THR A 506 -11.50 -23.44 14.60
CA THR A 506 -11.94 -24.61 13.82
C THR A 506 -12.49 -24.15 12.46
N LYS A 507 -11.99 -24.73 11.36
CA LYS A 507 -12.46 -24.46 9.98
C LYS A 507 -13.86 -25.03 9.75
N ALA A 508 -14.52 -24.59 8.66
CA ALA A 508 -15.79 -25.16 8.20
C ALA A 508 -15.62 -26.63 7.74
N GLY A 509 -16.74 -27.34 7.58
CA GLY A 509 -16.74 -28.75 7.17
C GLY A 509 -16.53 -28.97 5.66
N GLU A 510 -16.16 -30.20 5.28
CA GLU A 510 -16.07 -30.60 3.88
C GLU A 510 -17.41 -30.42 3.16
N GLY A 511 -17.41 -29.63 2.07
CA GLY A 511 -18.60 -29.35 1.26
C GLY A 511 -19.21 -27.96 1.46
N GLU A 512 -18.83 -27.23 2.51
CA GLU A 512 -19.06 -25.79 2.62
C GLU A 512 -17.87 -25.01 2.00
N ALA A 513 -18.08 -23.73 1.71
CA ALA A 513 -17.03 -22.83 1.22
C ALA A 513 -16.01 -22.58 2.34
N THR A 514 -15.03 -23.46 2.46
CA THR A 514 -13.91 -23.31 3.39
C THR A 514 -13.07 -22.11 2.93
N PRO A 515 -12.75 -21.15 3.80
CA PRO A 515 -11.88 -20.03 3.43
C PRO A 515 -10.54 -20.54 2.92
N GLU A 516 -10.18 -20.12 1.71
CA GLU A 516 -8.98 -20.60 1.02
C GLU A 516 -7.69 -20.25 1.80
N PHE A 517 -7.74 -19.10 2.50
CA PHE A 517 -6.69 -18.63 3.39
C PHE A 517 -7.25 -18.32 4.78
N GLU A 518 -6.42 -18.45 5.80
CA GLU A 518 -6.78 -18.07 7.17
C GLU A 518 -6.37 -16.62 7.43
N ILE A 519 -7.35 -15.77 7.76
CA ILE A 519 -7.16 -14.35 8.09
C ILE A 519 -5.99 -14.14 9.04
N GLN A 520 -5.05 -13.30 8.60
CA GLN A 520 -3.90 -12.86 9.38
C GLN A 520 -4.14 -11.46 10.01
N PRO A 521 -3.40 -11.11 11.09
CA PRO A 521 -3.46 -9.78 11.71
C PRO A 521 -3.10 -8.64 10.75
N ILE A 522 -2.24 -8.93 9.77
CA ILE A 522 -2.01 -8.13 8.58
C ILE A 522 -2.28 -9.05 7.40
N GLN A 523 -3.32 -8.75 6.63
CA GLN A 523 -3.71 -9.53 5.46
C GLN A 523 -3.14 -8.87 4.20
N LYS A 524 -2.46 -9.66 3.35
CA LYS A 524 -2.15 -9.22 1.98
C LYS A 524 -3.46 -9.08 1.20
N ILE A 525 -3.63 -7.95 0.53
CA ILE A 525 -4.84 -7.60 -0.23
C ILE A 525 -4.56 -7.19 -1.69
N ASP A 526 -3.30 -7.20 -2.16
CA ASP A 526 -2.89 -6.97 -3.56
C ASP A 526 -3.85 -7.68 -4.56
N GLY A 527 -4.44 -6.92 -5.49
CA GLY A 527 -5.34 -7.47 -6.52
C GLY A 527 -4.62 -8.05 -7.75
N HIS A 528 -3.30 -7.86 -7.84
CA HIS A 528 -2.46 -8.28 -8.97
C HIS A 528 -1.01 -8.58 -8.54
N TYR A 529 -0.24 -9.21 -9.43
CA TYR A 529 1.21 -9.37 -9.28
C TYR A 529 1.99 -8.26 -9.99
N ASP A 530 1.60 -7.99 -11.24
CA ASP A 530 2.42 -7.25 -12.21
C ASP A 530 2.44 -5.75 -11.94
N ALA A 531 3.63 -5.15 -11.99
CA ALA A 531 3.83 -3.71 -11.84
C ALA A 531 4.11 -3.07 -13.22
N HIS A 532 3.42 -1.98 -13.51
CA HIS A 532 3.36 -1.38 -14.86
C HIS A 532 4.60 -0.53 -15.19
N ALA A 533 5.79 -1.14 -15.25
CA ALA A 533 7.01 -0.43 -15.64
C ALA A 533 6.87 0.19 -17.06
N MET A 534 7.18 1.48 -17.21
CA MET A 534 7.15 2.20 -18.50
C MET A 534 8.52 2.21 -19.20
N THR A 535 9.39 1.25 -18.86
CA THR A 535 10.78 1.16 -19.36
C THR A 535 11.26 -0.28 -19.30
N PRO A 536 11.99 -0.79 -20.32
CA PRO A 536 12.56 -2.13 -20.29
C PRO A 536 13.73 -2.26 -19.29
N ASN A 537 14.26 -1.15 -18.79
CA ASN A 537 15.55 -1.12 -18.09
C ASN A 537 15.38 -1.42 -16.58
N LEU A 538 14.66 -2.48 -16.22
CA LEU A 538 14.28 -2.80 -14.85
C LEU A 538 15.52 -2.99 -13.95
N ARG A 539 15.49 -2.44 -12.72
CA ARG A 539 16.60 -2.52 -11.75
C ARG A 539 16.22 -3.33 -10.51
N GLN A 540 15.51 -4.44 -10.74
CA GLN A 540 15.00 -5.37 -9.73
C GLN A 540 16.02 -6.48 -9.41
N VAL A 541 16.17 -6.84 -8.13
CA VAL A 541 17.08 -7.90 -7.67
C VAL A 541 16.35 -9.24 -7.70
N ASP A 542 15.18 -9.26 -7.06
CA ASP A 542 14.16 -10.29 -7.05
C ASP A 542 12.79 -9.67 -7.38
N VAL A 543 11.76 -10.51 -7.56
CA VAL A 543 10.39 -10.06 -7.91
C VAL A 543 10.34 -9.28 -9.23
N VAL A 544 11.06 -9.77 -10.25
CA VAL A 544 11.04 -9.21 -11.60
C VAL A 544 9.60 -9.14 -12.13
N GLY A 545 9.22 -7.98 -12.67
CA GLY A 545 7.89 -7.68 -13.20
C GLY A 545 6.82 -7.39 -12.14
N GLY A 546 7.10 -7.60 -10.85
CA GLY A 546 6.19 -7.28 -9.74
C GLY A 546 6.76 -6.18 -8.85
N PHE A 547 6.30 -6.13 -7.59
CA PHE A 547 6.76 -5.13 -6.60
C PHE A 547 7.92 -5.66 -5.75
N THR A 548 9.15 -5.22 -6.06
CA THR A 548 10.37 -5.51 -5.28
C THR A 548 10.44 -4.70 -4.00
N SER A 549 10.12 -3.41 -4.03
CA SER A 549 10.41 -2.43 -2.96
C SER A 549 9.27 -1.45 -2.67
N ALA A 550 8.02 -1.91 -2.77
CA ALA A 550 6.79 -1.18 -2.45
C ALA A 550 6.89 -0.31 -1.16
N ALA A 551 7.08 0.99 -1.34
CA ALA A 551 7.41 1.96 -0.30
C ALA A 551 6.32 3.05 -0.14
N GLY A 552 5.87 3.26 1.10
CA GLY A 552 4.71 4.07 1.42
C GLY A 552 3.37 3.38 1.10
N PHE A 553 2.30 3.84 1.76
CA PHE A 553 0.92 3.45 1.41
C PHE A 553 -0.02 4.61 1.75
N ARG A 554 -0.05 5.66 0.91
CA ARG A 554 -0.73 6.91 1.26
C ARG A 554 -2.05 7.12 0.54
N LEU A 555 -3.16 6.93 1.26
CA LEU A 555 -4.49 7.26 0.78
C LEU A 555 -4.61 8.77 0.51
N TYR A 556 -5.22 9.15 -0.60
CA TYR A 556 -5.59 10.53 -0.88
C TYR A 556 -6.71 10.99 0.07
N THR A 557 -6.43 11.97 0.93
CA THR A 557 -7.30 12.37 2.05
C THR A 557 -7.55 13.89 2.12
N ALA A 558 -7.40 14.57 0.97
CA ALA A 558 -7.86 15.93 0.69
C ALA A 558 -9.01 15.91 -0.34
N ARG A 559 -9.51 17.07 -0.78
CA ARG A 559 -10.68 17.20 -1.70
C ARG A 559 -10.36 17.83 -3.06
N ASP A 560 -9.09 18.18 -3.33
CA ASP A 560 -8.70 18.91 -4.54
C ASP A 560 -8.55 18.03 -5.78
N PHE A 561 -8.20 16.75 -5.62
CA PHE A 561 -8.27 15.76 -6.71
C PHE A 561 -9.73 15.30 -6.91
N PRO A 562 -10.06 14.64 -8.05
CA PRO A 562 -11.38 14.04 -8.28
C PRO A 562 -11.83 13.06 -7.19
N LYS A 563 -13.15 12.94 -7.02
CA LYS A 563 -13.78 12.23 -5.89
C LYS A 563 -13.45 10.73 -5.83
N GLU A 564 -13.11 10.10 -6.94
CA GLU A 564 -12.71 8.69 -7.01
C GLU A 564 -11.39 8.38 -6.27
N TYR A 565 -10.58 9.41 -5.98
CA TYR A 565 -9.38 9.31 -5.13
C TYR A 565 -9.72 9.36 -3.63
N TRP A 566 -10.74 10.14 -3.22
CA TRP A 566 -10.99 10.52 -1.82
C TRP A 566 -11.19 9.29 -0.92
N ASN A 567 -10.29 9.15 0.06
CA ASN A 567 -10.25 8.06 1.03
C ASN A 567 -10.26 6.64 0.39
N ARG A 568 -9.76 6.52 -0.85
CA ARG A 568 -9.93 5.30 -1.67
C ARG A 568 -8.69 4.89 -2.46
N ILE A 569 -7.96 5.84 -3.06
CA ILE A 569 -6.73 5.53 -3.83
C ILE A 569 -5.52 5.79 -2.95
N ALA A 570 -4.63 4.80 -2.83
CA ALA A 570 -3.38 4.88 -2.11
C ALA A 570 -2.17 4.92 -3.06
N PHE A 571 -1.22 5.80 -2.78
CA PHE A 571 0.04 5.89 -3.51
C PHE A 571 1.10 4.96 -2.88
N VAL A 572 1.66 4.08 -3.69
CA VAL A 572 2.72 3.12 -3.32
C VAL A 572 3.86 3.26 -4.32
N ASN A 573 5.08 3.52 -3.86
CA ASN A 573 6.22 3.74 -4.74
C ASN A 573 6.99 2.46 -4.99
N GLU A 574 7.46 2.25 -6.22
CA GLU A 574 8.35 1.17 -6.59
C GLU A 574 9.59 1.75 -7.28
N PRO A 575 10.60 2.17 -6.50
CA PRO A 575 11.77 2.87 -7.04
C PRO A 575 12.63 1.99 -7.97
N THR A 576 12.63 0.67 -7.81
CA THR A 576 13.44 -0.22 -8.67
C THR A 576 12.98 -0.26 -10.14
N ILE A 577 11.76 0.20 -10.43
CA ILE A 577 11.18 0.36 -11.77
C ILE A 577 10.49 1.72 -11.97
N ARG A 578 10.94 2.75 -11.22
CA ARG A 578 10.68 4.18 -11.47
C ARG A 578 9.21 4.62 -11.45
N LEU A 579 8.37 4.05 -10.57
CA LEU A 579 6.94 4.35 -10.57
C LEU A 579 6.33 4.62 -9.18
N THR A 580 5.17 5.27 -9.20
CA THR A 580 4.23 5.38 -8.09
C THR A 580 2.89 4.80 -8.56
N HIS A 581 2.45 3.70 -7.96
CA HIS A 581 1.20 2.98 -8.28
C HIS A 581 -0.02 3.61 -7.60
N ASN A 582 -1.18 3.56 -8.25
CA ASN A 582 -2.48 3.79 -7.63
C ASN A 582 -3.07 2.46 -7.13
N ALA A 583 -2.84 2.11 -5.86
CA ALA A 583 -3.56 1.01 -5.22
C ALA A 583 -5.00 1.45 -4.90
N ILE A 584 -5.99 0.94 -5.64
CA ILE A 584 -7.40 1.28 -5.38
C ILE A 584 -7.93 0.37 -4.29
N VAL A 585 -8.21 0.93 -3.11
CA VAL A 585 -8.71 0.17 -1.95
C VAL A 585 -10.24 0.12 -1.99
N GLU A 586 -10.81 -1.08 -2.15
CA GLU A 586 -12.27 -1.30 -2.17
C GLU A 586 -12.71 -2.18 -0.98
N PRO A 587 -13.85 -1.90 -0.32
CA PRO A 587 -14.36 -2.73 0.78
C PRO A 587 -14.72 -4.15 0.33
N ASN A 588 -14.25 -5.15 1.08
CA ASN A 588 -14.54 -6.57 0.84
C ASN A 588 -14.88 -7.25 2.17
N GLY A 589 -16.16 -7.55 2.38
CA GLY A 589 -16.69 -7.96 3.69
C GLY A 589 -16.54 -6.83 4.72
N ALA A 590 -16.09 -7.16 5.93
CA ALA A 590 -15.65 -6.19 6.92
C ALA A 590 -14.22 -5.64 6.71
N GLY A 591 -13.47 -6.18 5.74
CA GLY A 591 -12.12 -5.75 5.36
C GLY A 591 -12.08 -5.13 3.97
N PHE A 592 -10.98 -5.36 3.24
CA PHE A 592 -10.67 -4.67 1.99
C PHE A 592 -9.98 -5.60 0.98
N SER A 593 -10.03 -5.20 -0.29
CA SER A 593 -9.20 -5.70 -1.40
C SER A 593 -8.55 -4.52 -2.13
N GLU A 594 -7.35 -4.70 -2.66
CA GLU A 594 -6.78 -3.78 -3.65
C GLU A 594 -7.33 -4.13 -5.05
N LYS A 595 -7.36 -3.12 -5.92
CA LYS A 595 -7.57 -3.26 -7.35
C LYS A 595 -6.60 -2.37 -8.11
N ASP A 596 -5.92 -2.98 -9.09
CA ASP A 596 -5.01 -2.32 -10.03
C ASP A 596 -5.60 -1.03 -10.61
N GLY A 597 -5.03 0.11 -10.18
CA GLY A 597 -5.34 1.46 -10.68
C GLY A 597 -4.28 2.05 -11.60
N TRP A 598 -3.29 1.26 -12.03
CA TRP A 598 -2.15 1.71 -12.85
C TRP A 598 -1.32 2.84 -12.22
N ASN A 599 -0.28 3.29 -12.93
CA ASN A 599 0.65 4.31 -12.45
C ASN A 599 -0.02 5.67 -12.23
N PHE A 600 0.23 6.28 -11.07
CA PHE A 600 0.08 7.71 -10.83
C PHE A 600 1.25 8.48 -11.45
N LEU A 601 2.48 7.97 -11.27
CA LEU A 601 3.69 8.44 -11.96
C LEU A 601 4.49 7.24 -12.45
N ALA A 602 5.20 7.39 -13.57
CA ALA A 602 6.22 6.44 -14.02
C ALA A 602 7.26 7.14 -14.89
N SER A 603 8.53 6.73 -14.82
CA SER A 603 9.62 7.38 -15.58
C SER A 603 10.49 6.39 -16.35
N SER A 604 11.06 6.87 -17.46
CA SER A 604 12.12 6.18 -18.22
C SER A 604 13.52 6.72 -17.93
N ASP A 605 13.64 7.82 -17.18
CA ASP A 605 14.93 8.24 -16.61
C ASP A 605 15.42 7.18 -15.63
N GLU A 606 16.60 6.62 -15.88
CA GLU A 606 17.11 5.50 -15.11
C GLU A 606 17.38 5.81 -13.63
N TRP A 607 17.50 7.10 -13.30
CA TRP A 607 17.78 7.60 -11.97
C TRP A 607 16.52 7.90 -11.13
N PHE A 608 15.35 8.06 -11.75
CA PHE A 608 14.12 8.46 -11.03
C PHE A 608 13.71 7.38 -10.02
N GLY A 609 13.80 7.71 -8.74
CA GLY A 609 13.71 6.76 -7.63
C GLY A 609 12.75 7.24 -6.55
N PRO A 610 11.43 7.21 -6.78
CA PRO A 610 10.44 7.64 -5.79
C PRO A 610 10.48 6.72 -4.56
N VAL A 611 10.72 7.28 -3.37
CA VAL A 611 10.82 6.54 -2.10
C VAL A 611 9.71 6.85 -1.10
N GLN A 612 9.05 8.01 -1.23
CA GLN A 612 7.85 8.36 -0.47
C GLN A 612 6.91 9.22 -1.32
N ALA A 613 5.61 8.98 -1.19
CA ALA A 613 4.55 9.83 -1.68
C ALA A 613 3.64 10.21 -0.51
N GLU A 614 3.18 11.46 -0.44
CA GLU A 614 2.39 12.01 0.68
C GLU A 614 1.33 13.01 0.17
N VAL A 615 0.25 13.20 0.93
CA VAL A 615 -0.72 14.28 0.67
C VAL A 615 -0.28 15.53 1.43
N GLY A 616 0.06 16.58 0.68
CA GLY A 616 0.57 17.82 1.24
C GLY A 616 -0.50 18.70 1.89
N PRO A 617 -0.11 19.77 2.59
CA PRO A 617 -1.02 20.75 3.19
C PRO A 617 -1.88 21.50 2.16
N ASP A 618 -1.43 21.54 0.91
CA ASP A 618 -2.06 22.16 -0.26
C ASP A 618 -2.95 21.19 -1.07
N GLY A 619 -3.20 19.98 -0.55
CA GLY A 619 -4.04 18.97 -1.21
C GLY A 619 -3.40 18.31 -2.44
N ALA A 620 -2.18 18.70 -2.82
CA ALA A 620 -1.39 18.05 -3.86
C ALA A 620 -0.76 16.75 -3.33
N VAL A 621 -0.32 15.88 -4.25
CA VAL A 621 0.50 14.71 -3.90
C VAL A 621 1.97 15.06 -4.09
N TRP A 622 2.74 14.99 -3.01
CA TRP A 622 4.16 15.30 -2.98
C TRP A 622 4.97 14.01 -3.03
N VAL A 623 6.01 13.97 -3.87
CA VAL A 623 6.84 12.78 -4.08
C VAL A 623 8.31 13.12 -3.81
N ALA A 624 8.93 12.34 -2.92
CA ALA A 624 10.37 12.37 -2.70
C ALA A 624 11.04 11.40 -3.69
N ASP A 625 11.75 11.96 -4.66
CA ASP A 625 12.60 11.25 -5.61
C ASP A 625 14.03 11.24 -5.07
N TRP A 626 14.52 10.04 -4.72
CA TRP A 626 15.87 9.83 -4.21
C TRP A 626 16.95 10.05 -5.28
N TYR A 627 16.54 10.15 -6.56
CA TYR A 627 17.34 10.39 -7.76
C TYR A 627 18.70 9.68 -7.79
N ASN A 628 18.67 8.34 -7.83
CA ASN A 628 19.86 7.50 -7.70
C ASN A 628 19.77 6.27 -8.61
N PHE A 629 20.73 6.11 -9.54
CA PHE A 629 20.80 4.93 -10.42
C PHE A 629 21.01 3.62 -9.64
N ILE A 630 21.76 3.66 -8.53
CA ILE A 630 21.97 2.50 -7.64
C ILE A 630 21.05 2.65 -6.43
N ILE A 631 19.77 2.37 -6.66
CA ILE A 631 18.71 2.45 -5.63
C ILE A 631 18.59 1.17 -4.78
N GLN A 632 19.19 0.06 -5.21
CA GLN A 632 19.06 -1.23 -4.52
C GLN A 632 19.92 -1.27 -3.25
N HIS A 633 19.41 -1.93 -2.21
CA HIS A 633 20.22 -2.28 -1.03
C HIS A 633 21.13 -3.49 -1.34
N ASN A 634 20.57 -4.57 -1.87
CA ASN A 634 21.28 -5.78 -2.30
C ASN A 634 21.55 -5.77 -3.82
N VAL A 635 22.40 -6.68 -4.29
CA VAL A 635 22.61 -6.94 -5.74
C VAL A 635 22.38 -8.43 -6.05
N PHE A 636 22.41 -8.80 -7.34
CA PHE A 636 21.88 -10.06 -7.86
C PHE A 636 22.44 -11.33 -7.19
N VAL A 637 21.56 -12.17 -6.65
CA VAL A 637 21.93 -13.49 -6.12
C VAL A 637 21.94 -14.53 -7.24
N GLU A 638 23.09 -15.17 -7.48
CA GLU A 638 23.31 -16.16 -8.57
C GLU A 638 22.24 -17.27 -8.62
N ARG A 639 21.70 -17.69 -7.46
CA ARG A 639 20.64 -18.70 -7.38
C ARG A 639 19.31 -18.27 -8.04
N GLN A 640 19.09 -16.98 -8.29
CA GLN A 640 17.85 -16.41 -8.83
C GLN A 640 17.97 -15.93 -10.30
N ALA A 641 19.08 -16.26 -10.98
CA ALA A 641 19.27 -15.99 -12.42
C ALA A 641 20.23 -17.01 -13.07
N PRO A 642 19.87 -17.68 -14.18
CA PRO A 642 20.87 -18.36 -14.99
C PRO A 642 21.86 -17.32 -15.56
N SER A 643 23.16 -17.59 -15.41
CA SER A 643 24.22 -16.59 -15.58
C SER A 643 24.30 -15.98 -16.99
N ARG A 644 24.12 -14.65 -17.07
CA ARG A 644 24.64 -13.75 -18.12
C ARG A 644 24.41 -12.25 -17.84
N MET A 645 23.29 -11.89 -17.23
CA MET A 645 22.89 -10.48 -17.08
C MET A 645 23.46 -9.84 -15.80
N ILE A 646 24.72 -9.43 -15.88
CA ILE A 646 25.48 -8.83 -14.78
C ILE A 646 25.60 -7.31 -15.04
N LEU A 647 25.04 -6.47 -14.15
CA LEU A 647 25.55 -5.09 -13.98
C LEU A 647 27.05 -5.20 -13.68
N PRO A 648 27.96 -4.37 -14.24
CA PRO A 648 29.41 -4.64 -14.39
C PRO A 648 30.26 -4.78 -13.11
N PHE A 649 29.64 -5.09 -11.98
CA PHE A 649 30.21 -5.44 -10.69
C PHE A 649 30.35 -6.97 -10.59
N GLU A 650 31.53 -7.51 -10.92
CA GLU A 650 31.84 -8.94 -10.72
C GLU A 650 31.92 -9.28 -9.21
N ASP A 651 32.39 -8.34 -8.39
CA ASP A 651 32.38 -8.41 -6.93
C ASP A 651 31.13 -7.73 -6.34
N GLN A 652 30.56 -8.34 -5.29
CA GLN A 652 29.44 -7.80 -4.52
C GLN A 652 29.85 -7.51 -3.05
N PRO A 653 30.68 -6.47 -2.79
CA PRO A 653 31.04 -6.11 -1.42
C PRO A 653 29.84 -5.49 -0.70
N HIS A 654 29.52 -6.02 0.49
CA HIS A 654 28.57 -5.40 1.42
C HIS A 654 29.34 -4.49 2.38
N GLY A 655 28.85 -3.27 2.58
CA GLY A 655 29.36 -2.34 3.59
C GLY A 655 28.78 -2.63 4.97
N GLN A 656 29.03 -1.72 5.93
CA GLN A 656 28.66 -1.94 7.33
C GLN A 656 27.14 -2.06 7.55
N GLY A 657 26.32 -1.41 6.71
CA GLY A 657 24.86 -1.45 6.79
C GLY A 657 24.23 -2.66 6.09
N ASN A 658 25.03 -3.67 5.73
CA ASN A 658 24.67 -4.83 4.90
C ASN A 658 24.29 -4.49 3.45
N ALA A 659 24.49 -3.25 3.00
CA ALA A 659 24.17 -2.84 1.64
C ALA A 659 25.35 -2.98 0.68
N PHE A 660 25.05 -3.21 -0.60
CA PHE A 660 26.00 -3.16 -1.70
C PHE A 660 26.78 -1.83 -1.73
N GLN A 661 28.10 -1.94 -1.63
CA GLN A 661 29.04 -0.83 -1.60
C GLN A 661 29.62 -0.57 -2.99
N SER A 662 29.25 0.56 -3.60
CA SER A 662 29.80 0.99 -4.90
C SER A 662 30.16 2.46 -4.86
N LYS A 663 31.22 2.84 -5.57
CA LYS A 663 31.62 4.24 -5.80
C LYS A 663 30.74 4.94 -6.84
N LEU A 664 29.79 4.23 -7.44
CA LEU A 664 28.83 4.73 -8.41
C LEU A 664 27.42 4.94 -7.82
N ARG A 665 27.20 4.66 -6.53
CA ARG A 665 25.99 5.09 -5.83
C ARG A 665 26.14 6.58 -5.54
N ASP A 666 25.15 7.38 -5.94
CA ASP A 666 25.24 8.82 -5.75
C ASP A 666 24.89 9.25 -4.32
N THR A 667 25.36 10.43 -3.93
CA THR A 667 25.12 11.07 -2.63
C THR A 667 24.89 12.58 -2.75
N ASN A 668 24.54 13.10 -3.94
CA ASN A 668 24.59 14.52 -4.28
C ASN A 668 23.30 15.06 -4.94
N HIS A 669 22.47 14.19 -5.51
CA HIS A 669 21.20 14.54 -6.15
C HIS A 669 20.01 14.24 -5.22
N GLY A 670 18.82 14.73 -5.56
CA GLY A 670 17.59 14.41 -4.82
C GLY A 670 16.53 15.48 -4.98
N ARG A 671 15.27 15.09 -5.21
CA ARG A 671 14.24 15.98 -5.75
C ARG A 671 12.91 15.81 -5.05
N ILE A 672 12.20 16.92 -4.86
CA ILE A 672 10.82 16.93 -4.38
C ILE A 672 9.92 17.45 -5.49
N TYR A 673 8.98 16.61 -5.92
CA TYR A 673 7.94 16.98 -6.89
C TYR A 673 6.58 17.16 -6.22
N ARG A 674 5.78 18.07 -6.76
CA ARG A 674 4.37 18.28 -6.46
C ARG A 674 3.53 17.86 -7.68
N VAL A 675 2.56 16.99 -7.48
CA VAL A 675 1.58 16.58 -8.50
C VAL A 675 0.24 17.22 -8.15
N VAL A 676 -0.18 18.20 -8.97
CA VAL A 676 -1.35 19.04 -8.71
C VAL A 676 -2.44 18.72 -9.74
N TYR A 677 -3.70 18.66 -9.32
CA TYR A 677 -4.84 18.49 -10.23
C TYR A 677 -5.19 19.84 -10.88
N LYS A 678 -5.34 19.89 -12.21
CA LYS A 678 -5.45 21.15 -12.97
C LYS A 678 -6.68 21.99 -12.61
N ASP A 679 -7.80 21.33 -12.32
CA ASP A 679 -9.05 21.99 -11.93
C ASP A 679 -9.26 21.97 -10.40
N GLY A 680 -8.21 21.69 -9.63
CA GLY A 680 -8.22 21.67 -8.17
C GLY A 680 -8.35 23.07 -7.56
N SER A 681 -8.70 23.16 -6.28
CA SER A 681 -8.73 24.46 -5.62
C SER A 681 -7.31 24.87 -5.24
N SER A 682 -6.96 26.15 -5.47
CA SER A 682 -5.76 26.73 -4.87
C SER A 682 -6.07 27.10 -3.41
N ASP A 683 -6.14 26.08 -2.54
CA ASP A 683 -6.46 26.28 -1.13
C ASP A 683 -5.37 27.12 -0.44
N LYS A 684 -5.77 27.89 0.56
CA LYS A 684 -4.95 28.98 1.08
C LYS A 684 -3.98 28.49 2.15
N PRO A 685 -2.72 28.95 2.15
CA PRO A 685 -1.76 28.64 3.21
C PRO A 685 -2.35 28.90 4.60
N MET A 686 -2.59 27.81 5.34
CA MET A 686 -3.06 27.85 6.71
C MET A 686 -1.87 27.83 7.66
N LYS A 687 -2.04 28.44 8.84
CA LYS A 687 -1.11 28.29 9.96
C LYS A 687 -1.92 28.06 11.23
N LEU A 688 -1.57 27.01 11.96
CA LEU A 688 -2.19 26.67 13.24
C LEU A 688 -1.26 27.03 14.41
N SER A 689 -1.83 27.06 15.61
CA SER A 689 -1.10 27.25 16.86
C SER A 689 -1.91 26.66 18.00
N LYS A 690 -1.23 25.98 18.94
CA LYS A 690 -1.86 25.44 20.17
C LYS A 690 -2.58 26.51 21.01
N GLU A 691 -2.17 27.77 20.89
CA GLU A 691 -2.74 28.91 21.64
C GLU A 691 -4.05 29.45 21.03
N ASP A 692 -4.33 29.19 19.74
CA ASP A 692 -5.62 29.55 19.12
C ASP A 692 -6.56 28.35 19.02
N SER A 693 -7.14 27.98 20.15
CA SER A 693 -8.14 26.90 20.21
C SER A 693 -9.36 27.14 19.30
N LYS A 694 -9.63 28.36 18.82
CA LYS A 694 -10.72 28.60 17.84
C LYS A 694 -10.29 28.24 16.43
N GLY A 695 -9.08 28.64 16.03
CA GLY A 695 -8.44 28.22 14.78
C GLY A 695 -8.37 26.69 14.68
N LEU A 696 -7.94 26.01 15.75
CA LEU A 696 -7.89 24.54 15.78
C LEU A 696 -9.29 23.91 15.64
N ILE A 697 -10.29 24.39 16.39
CA ILE A 697 -11.68 23.89 16.31
C ILE A 697 -12.30 24.13 14.92
N ALA A 698 -11.89 25.18 14.20
CA ALA A 698 -12.25 25.39 12.81
C ALA A 698 -11.50 24.44 11.86
N ALA A 699 -10.20 24.23 12.07
CA ALA A 699 -9.35 23.36 11.24
C ALA A 699 -9.70 21.87 11.35
N LEU A 700 -10.32 21.42 12.45
CA LEU A 700 -10.99 20.10 12.51
C LEU A 700 -12.07 19.90 11.42
N LYS A 701 -12.55 20.98 10.79
CA LYS A 701 -13.52 20.96 9.68
C LYS A 701 -12.91 21.20 8.29
N ASN A 702 -11.59 21.26 8.15
CA ASN A 702 -10.95 21.38 6.84
C ASN A 702 -11.00 20.04 6.09
N ASP A 703 -11.10 20.09 4.76
CA ASP A 703 -11.30 18.91 3.91
C ASP A 703 -10.04 18.05 3.75
N ASN A 704 -8.85 18.58 4.07
CA ASN A 704 -7.58 17.86 4.11
C ASN A 704 -7.29 17.28 5.51
N MET A 705 -7.04 15.97 5.56
CA MET A 705 -6.70 15.26 6.81
C MET A 705 -5.46 15.80 7.51
N PHE A 706 -4.47 16.37 6.79
CA PHE A 706 -3.29 16.98 7.39
C PHE A 706 -3.65 18.09 8.38
N TRP A 707 -4.53 19.02 7.99
CA TRP A 707 -4.95 20.13 8.85
C TRP A 707 -5.79 19.65 10.03
N ARG A 708 -6.64 18.65 9.83
CA ARG A 708 -7.45 18.06 10.92
C ARG A 708 -6.60 17.31 11.94
N MET A 709 -5.60 16.53 11.50
CA MET A 709 -4.70 15.81 12.40
C MET A 709 -3.77 16.76 13.15
N THR A 710 -3.23 17.76 12.47
CA THR A 710 -2.44 18.84 13.11
C THR A 710 -3.28 19.60 14.13
N ALA A 711 -4.55 19.91 13.81
CA ALA A 711 -5.47 20.54 14.75
C ALA A 711 -5.79 19.66 15.97
N GLN A 712 -6.03 18.36 15.77
CA GLN A 712 -6.24 17.40 16.86
C GLN A 712 -5.00 17.31 17.77
N ARG A 713 -3.80 17.15 17.18
CA ARG A 713 -2.51 17.10 17.91
C ARG A 713 -2.32 18.34 18.77
N LEU A 714 -2.45 19.53 18.19
CA LEU A 714 -2.27 20.80 18.89
C LEU A 714 -3.34 21.06 19.97
N LEU A 715 -4.57 20.57 19.79
CA LEU A 715 -5.60 20.60 20.84
C LEU A 715 -5.17 19.75 22.03
N VAL A 716 -4.72 18.51 21.80
CA VAL A 716 -4.25 17.61 22.86
C VAL A 716 -3.00 18.17 23.56
N GLU A 717 -2.01 18.65 22.80
CA GLU A 717 -0.80 19.31 23.34
C GLU A 717 -1.09 20.58 24.14
N SER A 718 -2.24 21.25 23.91
CA SER A 718 -2.66 22.42 24.70
C SER A 718 -3.23 22.07 26.08
N GLY A 719 -3.73 20.84 26.27
CA GLY A 719 -4.48 20.43 27.46
C GLY A 719 -5.77 21.21 27.72
N ASN A 720 -6.24 22.05 26.78
CA ASN A 720 -7.29 23.03 27.02
C ASN A 720 -8.71 22.43 27.01
N GLN A 721 -9.11 21.78 28.12
CA GLN A 721 -10.43 21.15 28.28
C GLN A 721 -11.63 22.11 28.13
N ASN A 722 -11.44 23.43 28.10
CA ASN A 722 -12.53 24.39 27.86
C ASN A 722 -13.19 24.21 26.47
N VAL A 723 -12.50 23.56 25.51
CA VAL A 723 -13.02 23.30 24.16
C VAL A 723 -14.07 22.19 24.09
N PHE A 724 -14.29 21.43 25.17
CA PHE A 724 -15.24 20.29 25.18
C PHE A 724 -16.62 20.66 24.65
N GLY A 725 -17.16 21.81 25.05
CA GLY A 725 -18.47 22.28 24.59
C GLY A 725 -18.55 22.62 23.10
N ASP A 726 -17.42 22.80 22.41
CA ASP A 726 -17.36 22.98 20.96
C ASP A 726 -17.07 21.65 20.23
N LEU A 727 -16.19 20.80 20.77
CA LEU A 727 -16.01 19.42 20.28
C LEU A 727 -17.32 18.62 20.31
N TYR A 728 -18.11 18.73 21.40
CA TYR A 728 -19.44 18.12 21.49
C TYR A 728 -20.37 18.59 20.37
N LYS A 729 -20.28 19.83 19.89
CA LYS A 729 -21.11 20.32 18.76
C LYS A 729 -20.71 19.67 17.45
N ILE A 730 -19.41 19.45 17.23
CA ILE A 730 -18.90 18.75 16.03
C ILE A 730 -19.35 17.29 16.04
N VAL A 731 -19.23 16.58 17.16
CA VAL A 731 -19.63 15.16 17.27
C VAL A 731 -21.16 14.96 17.14
N ASN A 732 -21.97 15.97 17.53
CA ASN A 732 -23.43 15.93 17.35
C ASN A 732 -23.89 16.40 15.95
N ASP A 733 -23.00 16.90 15.10
CA ASP A 733 -23.32 17.26 13.72
C ASP A 733 -23.53 15.97 12.89
N LYS A 734 -24.67 15.86 12.21
CA LYS A 734 -25.08 14.67 11.44
C LYS A 734 -24.95 14.85 9.93
N SER A 735 -24.35 15.96 9.48
CA SER A 735 -23.89 16.09 8.10
C SER A 735 -22.89 14.98 7.74
N VAL A 736 -22.81 14.69 6.46
CA VAL A 736 -21.77 13.85 5.83
C VAL A 736 -21.35 14.49 4.51
N ASP A 737 -20.14 14.19 4.05
CA ASP A 737 -19.64 14.62 2.74
C ASP A 737 -20.19 13.75 1.58
N GLU A 738 -19.73 14.00 0.36
CA GLU A 738 -20.18 13.29 -0.84
C GLU A 738 -19.81 11.79 -0.90
N ILE A 739 -18.91 11.31 -0.03
CA ILE A 739 -18.56 9.89 0.12
C ILE A 739 -19.09 9.29 1.44
N GLY A 740 -19.92 10.05 2.18
CA GLY A 740 -20.60 9.59 3.38
C GLY A 740 -19.79 9.66 4.67
N LEU A 741 -18.63 10.33 4.66
CA LEU A 741 -17.78 10.54 5.82
C LEU A 741 -18.24 11.74 6.67
N ASN A 742 -17.85 11.72 7.94
CA ASN A 742 -17.81 12.92 8.78
C ASN A 742 -16.51 12.86 9.60
N SER A 743 -15.40 13.03 8.88
CA SER A 743 -14.05 13.10 9.44
C SER A 743 -13.91 14.15 10.55
N PRO A 744 -14.59 15.33 10.50
CA PRO A 744 -14.60 16.27 11.63
C PRO A 744 -15.12 15.69 12.94
N ALA A 745 -16.21 14.91 12.92
CA ALA A 745 -16.72 14.24 14.11
C ALA A 745 -15.81 13.09 14.58
N VAL A 746 -15.10 12.40 13.67
CA VAL A 746 -14.05 11.42 14.01
C VAL A 746 -12.92 12.11 14.79
N HIS A 747 -12.31 13.17 14.25
CA HIS A 747 -11.24 13.88 14.94
C HIS A 747 -11.72 14.56 16.23
N ALA A 748 -12.97 15.02 16.31
CA ALA A 748 -13.51 15.60 17.54
C ALA A 748 -13.71 14.56 18.66
N LEU A 749 -14.10 13.32 18.35
CA LEU A 749 -14.10 12.20 19.31
C LEU A 749 -12.69 11.88 19.81
N TRP A 750 -11.70 11.86 18.91
CA TRP A 750 -10.31 11.57 19.26
C TRP A 750 -9.58 12.71 19.98
N ALA A 751 -9.93 13.97 19.70
CA ALA A 751 -9.49 15.13 20.48
C ALA A 751 -10.06 15.10 21.91
N LEU A 752 -11.34 14.72 22.07
CA LEU A 752 -11.93 14.47 23.39
C LEU A 752 -11.18 13.35 24.13
N HIS A 753 -10.81 12.27 23.44
CA HIS A 753 -10.01 11.18 24.01
C HIS A 753 -8.64 11.65 24.51
N GLY A 754 -7.83 12.30 23.65
CA GLY A 754 -6.50 12.79 24.02
C GLY A 754 -6.50 13.90 25.10
N LEU A 755 -7.59 14.67 25.22
CA LEU A 755 -7.79 15.63 26.31
C LEU A 755 -8.30 15.01 27.63
N GLY A 756 -8.38 13.68 27.72
CA GLY A 756 -8.85 12.96 28.90
C GLY A 756 -10.35 13.07 29.16
N ALA A 757 -11.17 13.45 28.17
CA ALA A 757 -12.60 13.69 28.37
C ALA A 757 -13.40 12.43 28.77
N PHE A 758 -12.87 11.24 28.51
CA PHE A 758 -13.46 9.95 28.90
C PHE A 758 -12.84 9.36 30.17
N GLU A 759 -11.90 10.05 30.81
CA GLU A 759 -11.35 9.64 32.11
C GLU A 759 -12.33 9.96 33.24
N GLY A 760 -12.57 8.98 34.12
CA GLY A 760 -13.50 9.13 35.24
C GLY A 760 -14.97 9.24 34.81
N ASN A 761 -15.72 10.12 35.49
CA ASN A 761 -17.19 10.17 35.42
C ASN A 761 -17.73 11.39 34.62
N ASN A 762 -17.09 11.76 33.50
CA ASN A 762 -17.62 12.80 32.61
C ASN A 762 -18.87 12.32 31.84
N ALA A 763 -20.03 12.41 32.49
CA ALA A 763 -21.30 11.94 31.96
C ALA A 763 -21.73 12.65 30.66
N GLU A 764 -21.23 13.85 30.36
CA GLU A 764 -21.56 14.55 29.12
C GLU A 764 -20.76 13.99 27.94
N ALA A 765 -19.44 13.83 28.05
CA ALA A 765 -18.63 13.19 27.01
C ALA A 765 -19.10 11.76 26.72
N ILE A 766 -19.34 10.95 27.77
CA ILE A 766 -19.84 9.58 27.63
C ILE A 766 -21.20 9.56 26.92
N LYS A 767 -22.10 10.51 27.21
CA LYS A 767 -23.39 10.65 26.52
C LYS A 767 -23.21 11.06 25.05
N VAL A 768 -22.28 11.95 24.74
CA VAL A 768 -21.97 12.40 23.37
C VAL A 768 -21.42 11.23 22.54
N ALA A 769 -20.42 10.50 23.04
CA ALA A 769 -19.92 9.30 22.37
C ALA A 769 -21.00 8.20 22.23
N THR A 770 -21.78 7.93 23.28
CA THR A 770 -22.92 6.99 23.22
C THR A 770 -23.96 7.42 22.16
N THR A 771 -24.17 8.72 21.95
CA THR A 771 -25.08 9.24 20.91
C THR A 771 -24.48 9.09 19.50
N ALA A 772 -23.16 9.22 19.38
CA ALA A 772 -22.41 9.03 18.13
C ALA A 772 -22.40 7.57 17.64
N LEU A 773 -22.67 6.58 18.51
CA LEU A 773 -22.94 5.19 18.11
C LEU A 773 -24.14 5.03 17.17
N SER A 774 -24.98 6.06 16.99
CA SER A 774 -26.07 6.09 15.99
C SER A 774 -25.91 7.26 15.00
N HIS A 775 -24.67 7.59 14.66
CA HIS A 775 -24.33 8.57 13.61
C HIS A 775 -24.41 7.94 12.20
N PRO A 776 -24.88 8.67 11.16
CA PRO A 776 -24.97 8.14 9.79
C PRO A 776 -23.63 7.66 9.19
N ALA A 777 -22.54 8.39 9.39
CA ALA A 777 -21.20 8.02 8.90
C ALA A 777 -20.62 6.84 9.70
N ALA A 778 -20.09 5.84 9.00
CA ALA A 778 -19.52 4.63 9.59
C ALA A 778 -18.32 4.93 10.50
N GLY A 779 -17.39 5.76 10.02
CA GLY A 779 -16.19 6.16 10.79
C GLY A 779 -16.50 6.79 12.13
N VAL A 780 -17.58 7.57 12.24
CA VAL A 780 -18.00 8.18 13.51
C VAL A 780 -18.51 7.13 14.50
N ARG A 781 -19.24 6.11 14.02
CA ARG A 781 -19.64 4.98 14.87
C ARG A 781 -18.43 4.18 15.33
N LYS A 782 -17.47 3.90 14.44
CA LYS A 782 -16.20 3.21 14.77
C LYS A 782 -15.34 3.99 15.77
N ALA A 783 -15.15 5.29 15.57
CA ALA A 783 -14.45 6.16 16.50
C ALA A 783 -15.16 6.20 17.87
N ALA A 784 -16.50 6.28 17.89
CA ALA A 784 -17.27 6.27 19.12
C ALA A 784 -17.19 4.93 19.89
N ILE A 785 -17.13 3.79 19.18
CA ILE A 785 -16.83 2.48 19.78
C ILE A 785 -15.44 2.49 20.41
N ALA A 786 -14.44 3.02 19.71
CA ALA A 786 -13.04 3.00 20.14
C ALA A 786 -12.80 3.83 21.41
N VAL A 787 -13.25 5.10 21.43
CA VAL A 787 -12.99 6.05 22.54
C VAL A 787 -13.84 5.81 23.79
N LEU A 788 -14.89 4.99 23.71
CA LEU A 788 -15.66 4.62 24.90
C LEU A 788 -14.83 3.73 25.84
N PRO A 789 -14.83 4.01 27.15
CA PRO A 789 -14.01 3.27 28.11
C PRO A 789 -14.49 1.83 28.27
N ASN A 790 -13.57 0.96 28.71
CA ASN A 790 -13.81 -0.49 28.84
C ASN A 790 -14.57 -0.82 30.13
N TYR A 791 -15.82 -0.34 30.19
CA TYR A 791 -16.75 -0.49 31.31
C TYR A 791 -18.00 -1.28 30.91
N GLN A 792 -18.68 -1.89 31.89
CA GLN A 792 -19.94 -2.63 31.69
C GLN A 792 -21.06 -1.81 31.02
N ALA A 793 -21.03 -0.48 31.16
CA ALA A 793 -21.97 0.43 30.49
C ALA A 793 -21.79 0.44 28.97
N THR A 794 -20.56 0.28 28.46
CA THR A 794 -20.23 0.26 27.04
C THR A 794 -20.85 -0.97 26.35
N THR A 795 -20.89 -2.12 27.03
CA THR A 795 -21.63 -3.32 26.59
C THR A 795 -23.11 -3.03 26.35
N GLN A 796 -23.75 -2.24 27.23
CA GLN A 796 -25.15 -1.85 27.08
C GLN A 796 -25.33 -0.79 25.98
N ALA A 797 -24.37 0.12 25.80
CA ALA A 797 -24.38 1.10 24.72
C ALA A 797 -24.30 0.43 23.33
N ILE A 798 -23.37 -0.52 23.15
CA ILE A 798 -23.25 -1.37 21.95
C ILE A 798 -24.57 -2.08 21.65
N LYS A 799 -25.18 -2.70 22.67
CA LYS A 799 -26.45 -3.41 22.58
C LYS A 799 -27.63 -2.49 22.20
N SER A 800 -27.76 -1.33 22.85
CA SER A 800 -28.86 -0.38 22.60
C SER A 800 -28.74 0.33 21.25
N SER A 801 -27.52 0.47 20.71
CA SER A 801 -27.28 1.00 19.36
C SER A 801 -27.32 -0.08 18.25
N GLY A 802 -27.42 -1.36 18.60
CA GLY A 802 -27.55 -2.47 17.65
C GLY A 802 -26.27 -2.79 16.86
N LEU A 803 -25.10 -2.37 17.33
CA LEU A 803 -23.88 -2.32 16.53
C LEU A 803 -23.31 -3.70 16.11
N THR A 804 -23.59 -4.77 16.85
CA THR A 804 -23.26 -6.14 16.43
C THR A 804 -24.11 -6.63 15.24
N GLN A 805 -25.06 -5.81 14.78
CA GLN A 805 -25.90 -6.00 13.59
C GLN A 805 -25.83 -4.77 12.65
N ASP A 806 -24.80 -3.93 12.75
CA ASP A 806 -24.65 -2.76 11.89
C ASP A 806 -24.66 -3.15 10.41
N LYS A 807 -25.26 -2.32 9.54
CA LYS A 807 -25.27 -2.53 8.09
C LYS A 807 -23.86 -2.43 7.48
N ASP A 808 -22.96 -1.73 8.17
CA ASP A 808 -21.56 -1.59 7.82
C ASP A 808 -20.77 -2.71 8.52
N LEU A 809 -20.18 -3.61 7.73
CA LEU A 809 -19.54 -4.80 8.27
C LEU A 809 -18.23 -4.46 9.01
N ASN A 810 -17.54 -3.39 8.61
CA ASN A 810 -16.33 -2.92 9.30
C ASN A 810 -16.68 -2.32 10.67
N VAL A 811 -17.76 -1.53 10.79
CA VAL A 811 -18.30 -1.09 12.09
C VAL A 811 -18.76 -2.28 12.92
N ARG A 812 -19.44 -3.26 12.31
CA ARG A 812 -19.89 -4.50 12.98
C ARG A 812 -18.71 -5.28 13.57
N MET A 813 -17.62 -5.43 12.81
CA MET A 813 -16.38 -6.07 13.27
C MET A 813 -15.79 -5.34 14.48
N HIS A 814 -15.63 -4.02 14.40
CA HIS A 814 -15.09 -3.23 15.52
C HIS A 814 -15.99 -3.24 16.76
N ALA A 815 -17.31 -3.26 16.59
CA ALA A 815 -18.26 -3.41 17.69
C ALA A 815 -18.14 -4.78 18.39
N ILE A 816 -17.92 -5.85 17.61
CA ILE A 816 -17.69 -7.20 18.13
C ILE A 816 -16.33 -7.28 18.82
N LEU A 817 -15.26 -6.74 18.23
CA LEU A 817 -13.93 -6.68 18.87
C LEU A 817 -13.94 -5.90 20.18
N LYS A 818 -14.75 -4.84 20.31
CA LYS A 818 -14.93 -4.13 21.59
C LYS A 818 -15.54 -5.02 22.69
N LEU A 819 -16.28 -6.09 22.34
CA LEU A 819 -16.74 -7.09 23.30
C LEU A 819 -15.60 -8.00 23.83
N ALA A 820 -14.43 -8.00 23.19
CA ALA A 820 -13.20 -8.62 23.71
C ALA A 820 -12.42 -7.70 24.69
N GLU A 821 -12.77 -6.41 24.77
CA GLU A 821 -12.11 -5.43 25.65
C GLU A 821 -12.90 -5.09 26.92
N VAL A 822 -14.24 -5.16 26.86
CA VAL A 822 -15.11 -4.82 28.00
C VAL A 822 -15.21 -5.96 29.02
N PRO A 823 -15.50 -5.67 30.31
CA PRO A 823 -15.72 -6.68 31.34
C PRO A 823 -16.76 -7.75 30.93
N GLY A 824 -16.47 -8.99 31.31
CA GLY A 824 -17.28 -10.15 30.94
C GLY A 824 -18.72 -10.09 31.49
N SER A 825 -19.72 -10.27 30.62
CA SER A 825 -21.13 -10.22 31.04
C SER A 825 -22.06 -11.06 30.17
N ALA A 826 -23.21 -11.46 30.76
CA ALA A 826 -24.22 -12.26 30.08
C ALA A 826 -24.80 -11.57 28.83
N GLU A 827 -24.84 -10.23 28.79
CA GLU A 827 -25.27 -9.48 27.62
C GLU A 827 -24.24 -9.51 26.48
N ALA A 828 -22.94 -9.45 26.79
CA ALA A 828 -21.89 -9.61 25.79
C ALA A 828 -21.92 -11.03 25.21
N GLY A 829 -21.99 -12.05 26.08
CA GLY A 829 -22.14 -13.44 25.66
C GLY A 829 -23.38 -13.69 24.80
N ALA A 830 -24.53 -13.11 25.18
CA ALA A 830 -25.77 -13.20 24.39
C ALA A 830 -25.66 -12.49 23.03
N MET A 831 -25.01 -11.32 22.94
CA MET A 831 -24.77 -10.65 21.66
C MET A 831 -23.88 -11.49 20.74
N LEU A 832 -22.85 -12.16 21.29
CA LEU A 832 -21.96 -13.03 20.52
C LEU A 832 -22.65 -14.33 20.05
N TYR A 833 -23.51 -14.93 20.89
CA TYR A 833 -24.34 -16.06 20.48
C TYR A 833 -25.36 -15.67 19.40
N GLN A 834 -25.97 -14.48 19.46
CA GLN A 834 -26.83 -14.01 18.35
C GLN A 834 -26.00 -13.74 17.09
N ALA A 835 -24.83 -13.10 17.22
CA ALA A 835 -23.94 -12.88 16.08
C ALA A 835 -23.45 -14.18 15.42
N SER A 836 -23.35 -15.30 16.16
CA SER A 836 -22.99 -16.60 15.58
C SER A 836 -24.13 -17.35 14.87
N LEU A 837 -25.37 -16.89 15.01
CA LEU A 837 -26.52 -17.43 14.25
C LEU A 837 -26.70 -16.76 12.88
N GLU A 838 -26.15 -15.56 12.68
CA GLU A 838 -26.29 -14.80 11.44
C GLU A 838 -25.49 -15.42 10.28
N GLU A 839 -26.17 -15.85 9.22
CA GLU A 839 -25.56 -16.41 8.01
C GLU A 839 -24.54 -15.46 7.37
N ALA A 840 -24.81 -14.15 7.40
CA ALA A 840 -23.90 -13.12 6.89
C ALA A 840 -22.59 -13.02 7.68
N ASN A 841 -22.61 -13.26 9.00
CA ASN A 841 -21.40 -13.26 9.83
C ASN A 841 -20.60 -14.57 9.68
N ALA A 842 -21.24 -15.66 9.24
CA ALA A 842 -20.58 -16.94 8.96
C ALA A 842 -19.91 -17.01 7.58
N LYS A 843 -20.39 -16.20 6.62
CA LYS A 843 -19.82 -16.06 5.27
C LYS A 843 -18.73 -14.99 5.15
N ASP A 844 -18.57 -14.15 6.18
CA ASP A 844 -17.56 -13.10 6.23
C ASP A 844 -16.40 -13.54 7.15
N ASP A 845 -15.22 -13.68 6.56
CA ASP A 845 -14.03 -14.22 7.23
C ASP A 845 -13.53 -13.38 8.40
N TRP A 846 -13.70 -12.07 8.31
CA TRP A 846 -13.34 -11.11 9.33
C TRP A 846 -14.29 -11.19 10.53
N LEU A 847 -15.59 -11.29 10.26
CA LEU A 847 -16.62 -11.36 11.29
C LEU A 847 -16.58 -12.68 12.05
N GLN A 848 -16.40 -13.83 11.39
CA GLN A 848 -16.26 -15.11 12.12
C GLN A 848 -15.02 -15.11 13.05
N LYS A 849 -13.92 -14.46 12.63
CA LYS A 849 -12.71 -14.30 13.44
C LYS A 849 -12.87 -13.29 14.59
N ALA A 850 -13.54 -12.17 14.36
CA ALA A 850 -13.84 -11.19 15.41
C ALA A 850 -14.80 -11.76 16.47
N ILE A 851 -15.82 -12.53 16.05
CA ILE A 851 -16.72 -13.23 16.96
C ILE A 851 -15.94 -14.26 17.77
N PHE A 852 -15.01 -15.00 17.17
CA PHE A 852 -14.15 -15.93 17.90
C PHE A 852 -13.26 -15.24 18.95
N ALA A 853 -12.60 -14.14 18.58
CA ALA A 853 -11.80 -13.35 19.51
C ALA A 853 -12.60 -12.89 20.74
N ALA A 854 -13.77 -12.28 20.51
CA ALA A 854 -14.63 -11.82 21.59
C ALA A 854 -15.25 -12.97 22.40
N ALA A 855 -15.61 -14.09 21.76
CA ALA A 855 -16.12 -15.28 22.45
C ALA A 855 -15.04 -15.98 23.29
N ALA A 856 -13.77 -15.92 22.90
CA ALA A 856 -12.65 -16.43 23.68
C ALA A 856 -12.43 -15.64 24.96
N GLU A 857 -12.44 -14.29 24.91
CA GLU A 857 -12.29 -13.43 26.08
C GLU A 857 -13.53 -13.41 26.99
N GLN A 858 -14.74 -13.41 26.42
CA GLN A 858 -15.99 -13.56 27.18
C GLN A 858 -16.14 -14.96 27.79
N GLY A 859 -15.51 -15.98 27.18
CA GLY A 859 -15.36 -17.33 27.70
C GLY A 859 -16.68 -17.94 28.18
N LYS A 860 -16.79 -18.14 29.50
CA LYS A 860 -18.00 -18.72 30.11
C LYS A 860 -19.27 -17.93 29.81
N PHE A 861 -19.21 -16.60 29.67
CA PHE A 861 -20.40 -15.79 29.42
C PHE A 861 -20.97 -16.04 28.02
N PHE A 862 -20.10 -16.33 27.04
CA PHE A 862 -20.53 -16.82 25.74
C PHE A 862 -21.14 -18.23 25.87
N THR A 863 -20.45 -19.18 26.50
CA THR A 863 -20.96 -20.57 26.58
C THR A 863 -22.27 -20.71 27.36
N ASP A 864 -22.44 -19.93 28.44
CA ASP A 864 -23.65 -19.90 29.27
C ASP A 864 -24.86 -19.27 28.54
N ALA A 865 -24.62 -18.48 27.47
CA ALA A 865 -25.64 -17.82 26.68
C ALA A 865 -26.17 -18.64 25.48
N ILE A 866 -25.53 -19.78 25.16
CA ILE A 866 -25.87 -20.58 23.98
C ILE A 866 -27.20 -21.33 24.19
N GLY A 867 -28.14 -21.07 23.29
CA GLY A 867 -29.47 -21.70 23.28
C GLY A 867 -29.51 -23.08 22.63
N GLY A 868 -30.74 -23.50 22.30
CA GLY A 868 -31.00 -24.77 21.61
C GLY A 868 -30.76 -24.74 20.10
N GLU A 869 -30.64 -23.56 19.51
CA GLU A 869 -30.36 -23.35 18.08
C GLU A 869 -28.85 -23.20 17.87
N LYS A 870 -28.28 -23.88 16.85
CA LYS A 870 -26.84 -23.87 16.58
C LYS A 870 -26.55 -24.00 15.09
N THR A 871 -25.87 -22.99 14.54
CA THR A 871 -25.22 -23.02 13.23
C THR A 871 -23.88 -23.77 13.29
N ASP A 872 -23.29 -24.07 12.12
CA ASP A 872 -21.89 -24.50 12.02
C ASP A 872 -20.94 -23.56 12.80
N LEU A 873 -21.01 -22.26 12.50
CA LEU A 873 -20.24 -21.22 13.21
C LEU A 873 -20.39 -21.31 14.72
N THR A 874 -21.61 -21.48 15.24
CA THR A 874 -21.86 -21.65 16.69
C THR A 874 -21.15 -22.88 17.25
N ASN A 875 -21.17 -24.01 16.56
CA ASN A 875 -20.49 -25.24 16.98
C ASN A 875 -18.96 -25.13 16.92
N ARG A 876 -18.41 -24.47 15.90
CA ARG A 876 -16.97 -24.18 15.75
C ARG A 876 -16.48 -23.20 16.81
N LEU A 877 -17.27 -22.18 17.15
CA LEU A 877 -16.99 -21.27 18.26
C LEU A 877 -17.00 -21.99 19.61
N MET A 878 -18.03 -22.79 19.91
CA MET A 878 -18.05 -23.64 21.11
C MET A 878 -16.78 -24.49 21.23
N THR A 879 -16.41 -25.16 20.13
CA THR A 879 -15.25 -26.05 20.08
C THR A 879 -13.94 -25.29 20.29
N SER A 880 -13.78 -24.13 19.66
CA SER A 880 -12.54 -23.34 19.69
C SER A 880 -12.39 -22.50 20.96
N VAL A 881 -13.49 -22.12 21.62
CA VAL A 881 -13.49 -21.46 22.94
C VAL A 881 -13.14 -22.47 24.04
N ALA A 882 -13.71 -23.68 23.99
CA ALA A 882 -13.45 -24.74 24.97
C ALA A 882 -12.05 -25.37 24.85
N ASN A 883 -11.44 -25.38 23.65
CA ASN A 883 -10.09 -25.87 23.42
C ASN A 883 -9.13 -24.69 23.23
N GLU A 884 -8.45 -24.26 24.30
CA GLU A 884 -7.43 -23.20 24.24
C GLU A 884 -6.13 -23.76 23.63
N LYS A 885 -6.09 -23.78 22.29
CA LYS A 885 -5.02 -24.32 21.47
C LYS A 885 -4.27 -23.21 20.72
N TYR A 886 -2.95 -23.31 20.70
CA TYR A 886 -2.03 -22.47 19.93
C TYR A 886 -1.18 -23.37 19.01
N GLU A 887 -0.97 -22.94 17.77
CA GLU A 887 -0.04 -23.59 16.84
C GLU A 887 1.23 -22.75 16.68
N LEU A 888 2.38 -23.39 16.83
CA LEU A 888 3.69 -22.76 16.88
C LEU A 888 4.53 -23.18 15.67
N GLY A 889 5.11 -22.19 14.96
CA GLY A 889 6.03 -22.45 13.86
C GLY A 889 7.29 -23.18 14.31
N ARG A 890 8.01 -23.84 13.36
CA ARG A 890 9.19 -24.67 13.65
C ARG A 890 10.28 -23.96 14.48
N ARG A 891 10.49 -22.66 14.23
CA ARG A 891 11.26 -21.76 15.10
C ARG A 891 10.44 -20.47 15.24
N SER A 892 9.90 -20.20 16.43
CA SER A 892 8.99 -19.06 16.64
C SER A 892 9.05 -18.50 18.06
N THR A 893 8.43 -17.35 18.26
CA THR A 893 8.28 -16.66 19.54
C THR A 893 6.89 -16.03 19.57
N LEU A 894 6.06 -16.43 20.53
CA LEU A 894 4.66 -16.04 20.62
C LEU A 894 4.56 -14.73 21.42
N GLN A 895 4.46 -13.60 20.71
CA GLN A 895 4.68 -12.26 21.27
C GLN A 895 3.87 -11.98 22.54
N TYR A 896 2.55 -12.19 22.48
CA TYR A 896 1.70 -12.23 23.66
C TYR A 896 1.65 -13.68 24.14
N SER A 897 1.98 -13.93 25.41
CA SER A 897 1.99 -15.29 25.95
C SER A 897 0.71 -15.61 26.72
N PRO A 898 0.17 -16.83 26.61
CA PRO A 898 -1.10 -17.21 27.20
C PRO A 898 -1.02 -17.28 28.72
N ASP A 899 -2.13 -16.99 29.40
CA ASP A 899 -2.20 -17.17 30.85
C ASP A 899 -2.31 -18.66 31.19
N VAL A 900 -1.20 -19.22 31.69
CA VAL A 900 -1.09 -20.61 32.15
C VAL A 900 -1.59 -20.81 33.59
N LYS A 901 -2.04 -19.75 34.27
CA LYS A 901 -2.39 -19.78 35.70
C LYS A 901 -3.52 -20.77 35.99
N GLY A 902 -3.20 -21.78 36.79
CA GLY A 902 -4.14 -22.82 37.23
C GLY A 902 -4.51 -23.85 36.15
N LYS A 903 -4.02 -23.70 34.92
CA LYS A 903 -4.32 -24.60 33.79
C LYS A 903 -3.35 -25.78 33.76
N ALA A 904 -3.83 -26.92 33.29
CA ALA A 904 -2.98 -27.98 32.76
C ALA A 904 -2.37 -27.52 31.43
N ILE A 905 -1.22 -28.10 31.10
CA ILE A 905 -0.44 -27.80 29.90
C ILE A 905 -0.19 -29.09 29.14
N SER A 906 -0.45 -29.08 27.83
CA SER A 906 -0.11 -30.15 26.89
C SER A 906 0.65 -29.56 25.71
N ILE A 907 1.83 -30.08 25.43
CA ILE A 907 2.62 -29.74 24.24
C ILE A 907 2.70 -31.00 23.39
N SER A 908 2.34 -30.94 22.11
CA SER A 908 2.54 -32.05 21.16
C SER A 908 3.28 -31.60 19.90
N THR A 909 3.98 -32.52 19.25
CA THR A 909 4.71 -32.29 18.01
C THR A 909 5.00 -33.60 17.27
N GLN A 910 5.23 -33.52 15.96
CA GLN A 910 5.79 -34.60 15.16
C GLN A 910 7.30 -34.38 15.00
N ILE A 911 8.11 -35.38 15.38
CA ILE A 911 9.58 -35.36 15.29
C ILE A 911 10.04 -36.43 14.31
N SER A 912 11.04 -36.12 13.48
CA SER A 912 11.74 -37.10 12.66
C SER A 912 13.18 -36.69 12.33
N LYS A 913 14.01 -37.67 11.92
CA LYS A 913 15.38 -37.42 11.44
C LYS A 913 15.42 -36.47 10.24
N ARG A 914 16.52 -35.74 10.09
CA ARG A 914 16.81 -34.92 8.90
C ARG A 914 18.10 -35.46 8.27
N GLN A 915 17.97 -36.24 7.20
CA GLN A 915 19.06 -37.08 6.69
C GLN A 915 19.60 -37.96 7.85
N ASP A 916 20.91 -38.18 7.93
CA ASP A 916 21.53 -39.02 8.97
C ASP A 916 21.73 -38.30 10.32
N GLN A 917 21.21 -37.07 10.48
CA GLN A 917 21.29 -36.34 11.75
C GLN A 917 20.15 -36.74 12.70
N GLU A 918 20.53 -37.26 13.87
CA GLU A 918 19.62 -37.47 15.01
C GLU A 918 19.06 -36.11 15.48
N PRO A 919 17.74 -35.97 15.73
CA PRO A 919 17.16 -34.71 16.16
C PRO A 919 17.61 -34.30 17.57
N PHE A 920 17.76 -32.99 17.80
CA PHE A 920 18.44 -32.44 18.98
C PHE A 920 18.02 -30.97 19.19
N GLY A 921 17.75 -30.55 20.43
CA GLY A 921 17.41 -29.16 20.77
C GLY A 921 16.02 -28.94 21.38
N VAL A 922 15.66 -27.67 21.60
CA VAL A 922 14.39 -27.28 22.26
C VAL A 922 13.21 -27.41 21.32
N ILE A 923 12.21 -28.20 21.72
CA ILE A 923 10.91 -28.29 21.05
C ILE A 923 10.11 -27.03 21.37
N THR A 924 9.91 -26.76 22.67
CA THR A 924 9.16 -25.61 23.19
C THR A 924 9.66 -25.22 24.59
N ALA A 925 9.77 -23.92 24.88
CA ALA A 925 9.99 -23.38 26.22
C ALA A 925 9.06 -22.19 26.52
N HIS A 926 8.87 -21.86 27.81
CA HIS A 926 8.10 -20.70 28.27
C HIS A 926 8.53 -20.37 29.71
N GLY A 927 8.70 -19.09 30.05
CA GLY A 927 9.27 -18.67 31.33
C GLY A 927 10.80 -18.67 31.35
N ASP A 928 11.38 -18.70 32.55
CA ASP A 928 12.81 -18.51 32.82
C ASP A 928 13.41 -19.61 33.74
N ALA A 929 14.63 -19.37 34.23
CA ALA A 929 15.32 -20.27 35.17
C ALA A 929 14.70 -20.32 36.60
N GLN A 930 13.69 -19.50 36.92
CA GLN A 930 12.98 -19.50 38.20
C GLN A 930 11.59 -20.12 38.09
N ASN A 931 10.81 -19.71 37.08
CA ASN A 931 9.46 -20.18 36.81
C ASN A 931 9.28 -20.37 35.30
N GLY A 932 9.06 -21.61 34.87
CA GLY A 932 8.91 -21.93 33.44
C GLY A 932 8.76 -23.42 33.17
N TYR A 933 8.62 -23.77 31.89
CA TYR A 933 8.75 -25.14 31.40
C TYR A 933 9.59 -25.21 30.11
N THR A 934 10.21 -26.35 29.85
CA THR A 934 10.86 -26.67 28.56
C THR A 934 10.71 -28.14 28.21
N PHE A 935 10.36 -28.40 26.95
CA PHE A 935 10.37 -29.71 26.32
C PHE A 935 11.50 -29.71 25.28
N TYR A 936 12.44 -30.64 25.39
CA TYR A 936 13.61 -30.69 24.51
C TYR A 936 14.10 -32.12 24.31
N LEU A 937 15.01 -32.29 23.34
CA LEU A 937 15.58 -33.56 22.94
C LEU A 937 17.11 -33.49 23.03
N GLU A 938 17.71 -34.32 23.88
CA GLU A 938 19.15 -34.35 24.17
C GLU A 938 19.62 -35.79 24.38
N GLU A 939 20.80 -36.15 23.86
CA GLU A 939 21.33 -37.53 23.87
C GLU A 939 20.34 -38.62 23.37
N GLY A 940 19.43 -38.27 22.45
CA GLY A 940 18.37 -39.17 21.97
C GLY A 940 17.24 -39.44 22.97
N LYS A 941 17.09 -38.61 24.00
CA LYS A 941 16.04 -38.68 25.02
C LYS A 941 15.19 -37.43 25.02
N LEU A 942 13.87 -37.58 25.19
CA LEU A 942 12.99 -36.45 25.47
C LEU A 942 13.06 -36.08 26.95
N HIS A 943 13.29 -34.80 27.21
CA HIS A 943 13.32 -34.18 28.53
C HIS A 943 12.16 -33.20 28.67
N TRP A 944 11.34 -33.38 29.71
CA TRP A 944 10.26 -32.46 30.07
C TRP A 944 10.54 -31.89 31.46
N ILE A 945 10.93 -30.61 31.50
CA ILE A 945 11.29 -29.90 32.72
C ILE A 945 10.25 -28.84 33.05
N VAL A 946 9.87 -28.79 34.33
CA VAL A 946 9.04 -27.74 34.93
C VAL A 946 9.85 -27.11 36.08
N LYS A 947 10.07 -25.79 36.01
CA LYS A 947 10.72 -25.00 37.06
C LYS A 947 9.69 -24.16 37.81
N GLN A 948 9.71 -24.22 39.14
CA GLN A 948 8.80 -23.46 40.02
C GLN A 948 9.57 -22.94 41.24
N ASN A 949 9.69 -21.62 41.37
CA ASN A 949 10.49 -20.91 42.37
C ASN A 949 11.93 -21.47 42.48
N GLY A 950 12.60 -21.61 41.33
CA GLY A 950 13.97 -22.12 41.19
C GLY A 950 14.14 -23.62 41.40
N LYS A 951 13.08 -24.36 41.78
CA LYS A 951 13.11 -25.82 41.89
C LYS A 951 12.76 -26.45 40.55
N SER A 952 13.62 -27.36 40.09
CA SER A 952 13.41 -28.13 38.87
C SER A 952 12.72 -29.47 39.15
N PHE A 953 11.73 -29.82 38.34
CA PHE A 953 11.08 -31.12 38.27
C PHE A 953 11.22 -31.63 36.84
N GLU A 954 11.54 -32.91 36.67
CA GLU A 954 11.91 -33.48 35.36
C GLU A 954 11.27 -34.85 35.16
N ALA A 955 10.76 -35.09 33.95
CA ALA A 955 10.53 -36.43 33.39
C ALA A 955 11.48 -36.60 32.20
N VAL A 956 12.12 -37.77 32.07
CA VAL A 956 13.05 -38.08 30.98
C VAL A 956 12.82 -39.50 30.46
N THR A 957 12.87 -39.70 29.14
CA THR A 957 12.68 -41.02 28.52
C THR A 957 13.92 -41.90 28.63
N SER A 958 13.73 -43.18 28.97
CA SER A 958 14.78 -44.21 29.02
C SER A 958 14.71 -45.24 27.88
N ALA A 959 13.70 -45.15 27.02
CA ALA A 959 13.53 -46.02 25.85
C ALA A 959 14.20 -45.42 24.60
N VAL A 960 14.58 -46.28 23.64
CA VAL A 960 15.00 -45.86 22.30
C VAL A 960 13.78 -45.30 21.57
N LEU A 961 13.90 -44.08 21.04
CA LEU A 961 12.84 -43.41 20.29
C LEU A 961 12.79 -43.91 18.83
N PRO A 962 11.62 -43.92 18.16
CA PRO A 962 11.53 -44.23 16.73
C PRO A 962 12.25 -43.20 15.85
N GLU A 963 12.40 -43.48 14.54
CA GLU A 963 12.99 -42.50 13.60
C GLU A 963 12.02 -41.38 13.17
N SER A 964 10.72 -41.62 13.36
CA SER A 964 9.62 -40.65 13.23
C SER A 964 8.52 -41.03 14.21
N TYR A 965 8.05 -40.07 15.02
CA TYR A 965 7.07 -40.31 16.08
C TYR A 965 6.32 -39.04 16.48
N GLU A 966 5.15 -39.23 17.10
CA GLU A 966 4.49 -38.16 17.85
C GLU A 966 5.10 -38.08 19.26
N ALA A 967 5.51 -36.88 19.67
CA ALA A 967 6.01 -36.59 21.01
C ALA A 967 5.04 -35.63 21.72
N GLN A 968 4.59 -36.00 22.92
CA GLN A 968 3.74 -35.15 23.76
C GLN A 968 4.33 -35.01 25.18
N ALA A 969 4.28 -33.81 25.74
CA ALA A 969 4.64 -33.51 27.11
C ALA A 969 3.47 -32.83 27.85
N ASN A 970 3.12 -33.37 29.03
CA ASN A 970 1.95 -32.96 29.80
C ASN A 970 2.33 -32.53 31.22
N LEU A 971 1.66 -31.50 31.74
CA LEU A 971 1.60 -31.10 33.14
C LEU A 971 0.13 -30.95 33.54
N ALA A 972 -0.37 -31.83 34.39
CA ALA A 972 -1.74 -31.75 34.92
C ALA A 972 -1.85 -30.71 36.05
N GLN A 973 -3.07 -30.25 36.34
CA GLN A 973 -3.35 -29.25 37.39
C GLN A 973 -2.86 -29.70 38.79
N ASP A 974 -2.88 -31.02 39.06
CA ASP A 974 -2.39 -31.63 40.31
C ASP A 974 -0.85 -31.76 40.39
N GLY A 975 -0.13 -31.38 39.33
CA GLY A 975 1.31 -31.48 39.20
C GLY A 975 1.84 -32.75 38.52
N LYS A 976 1.01 -33.73 38.15
CA LYS A 976 1.48 -34.91 37.39
C LYS A 976 2.14 -34.48 36.08
N MET A 977 3.38 -34.90 35.87
CA MET A 977 4.11 -34.72 34.62
C MET A 977 4.19 -36.04 33.85
N GLU A 978 4.09 -35.99 32.53
CA GLU A 978 4.10 -37.19 31.68
C GLU A 978 4.64 -36.87 30.29
N ILE A 979 5.48 -37.76 29.74
CA ILE A 979 5.89 -37.77 28.33
C ILE A 979 5.21 -38.96 27.66
N LEU A 980 4.58 -38.73 26.51
CA LEU A 980 4.05 -39.77 25.64
C LEU A 980 4.80 -39.80 24.31
N VAL A 981 4.99 -41.01 23.78
CA VAL A 981 5.47 -41.27 22.42
C VAL A 981 4.45 -42.17 21.72
N ASP A 982 3.95 -41.74 20.57
CA ASP A 982 2.88 -42.40 19.81
C ASP A 982 1.67 -42.80 20.71
N GLY A 983 1.23 -41.84 21.53
CA GLY A 983 0.10 -41.98 22.46
C GLY A 983 0.37 -42.88 23.69
N LYS A 984 1.60 -43.36 23.91
CA LYS A 984 1.98 -44.23 25.04
C LYS A 984 2.84 -43.47 26.04
N SER A 985 2.44 -43.45 27.31
CA SER A 985 3.27 -42.91 28.41
C SER A 985 4.60 -43.66 28.53
N VAL A 986 5.71 -42.94 28.38
CA VAL A 986 7.09 -43.46 28.39
C VAL A 986 7.96 -42.88 29.50
N ALA A 987 7.55 -41.75 30.09
CA ALA A 987 8.17 -41.19 31.30
C ALA A 987 7.13 -40.43 32.13
N THR A 988 7.26 -40.43 33.45
CA THR A 988 6.41 -39.64 34.36
C THR A 988 7.22 -39.01 35.49
N SER A 989 6.70 -37.93 36.06
CA SER A 989 7.26 -37.21 37.21
C SER A 989 6.15 -36.41 37.92
N LYS A 990 6.50 -35.58 38.91
CA LYS A 990 5.52 -34.71 39.58
C LYS A 990 6.12 -33.38 40.07
N ALA A 991 5.58 -32.27 39.57
CA ALA A 991 5.77 -30.92 40.08
C ALA A 991 4.79 -30.61 41.24
N ASN A 992 4.84 -29.38 41.80
CA ASN A 992 3.96 -29.02 42.92
C ASN A 992 2.47 -28.86 42.52
N GLY A 993 2.20 -28.60 41.24
CA GLY A 993 0.88 -28.24 40.71
C GLY A 993 1.00 -27.45 39.39
N ALA A 994 -0.11 -26.94 38.88
CA ALA A 994 -0.11 -25.90 37.84
C ALA A 994 0.60 -24.61 38.30
N PHE A 995 0.93 -23.74 37.35
CA PHE A 995 1.53 -22.43 37.63
C PHE A 995 0.53 -21.47 38.30
N SER A 996 1.02 -20.60 39.18
CA SER A 996 0.20 -19.67 39.99
C SER A 996 0.06 -18.26 39.40
N GLY A 997 0.75 -17.97 38.29
CA GLY A 997 0.74 -16.69 37.59
C GLY A 997 1.32 -16.81 36.18
N LYS A 998 1.45 -15.67 35.49
CA LYS A 998 2.07 -15.58 34.16
C LYS A 998 3.55 -15.98 34.19
N LEU A 999 4.06 -16.39 33.04
CA LEU A 999 5.47 -16.72 32.81
C LEU A 999 6.09 -15.70 31.85
N ALA A 1000 7.38 -15.42 32.03
CA ALA A 1000 8.19 -14.59 31.14
C ALA A 1000 9.65 -15.08 31.21
N PRO A 1001 10.47 -15.00 30.14
CA PRO A 1001 10.12 -14.63 28.76
C PRO A 1001 9.06 -15.53 28.11
N SER A 1002 8.57 -15.09 26.95
CA SER A 1002 7.42 -15.66 26.22
C SER A 1002 7.58 -17.12 25.77
N VAL A 1003 6.46 -17.72 25.36
CA VAL A 1003 6.44 -19.04 24.68
C VAL A 1003 7.30 -18.97 23.41
N ARG A 1004 8.18 -19.95 23.24
CA ARG A 1004 9.12 -20.06 22.13
C ARG A 1004 9.26 -21.51 21.70
N SER A 1005 9.36 -21.73 20.40
CA SER A 1005 9.48 -23.06 19.79
C SER A 1005 10.77 -23.14 18.98
N GLY A 1006 11.40 -24.32 18.94
CA GLY A 1006 12.58 -24.59 18.14
C GLY A 1006 13.88 -23.88 18.56
N ARG A 1007 13.86 -23.08 19.64
CA ARG A 1007 15.01 -22.41 20.28
C ARG A 1007 14.67 -21.95 21.70
N ASP A 1008 15.70 -21.63 22.50
CA ASP A 1008 15.60 -20.94 23.79
C ASP A 1008 16.67 -19.81 23.84
N PHE A 1009 16.44 -18.76 24.63
CA PHE A 1009 17.07 -17.43 24.44
C PHE A 1009 18.52 -17.30 24.95
N GLY A 1010 19.10 -18.33 25.56
CA GLY A 1010 20.45 -18.28 26.12
C GLY A 1010 20.56 -17.54 27.45
N GLY A 1011 21.60 -17.91 28.21
CA GLY A 1011 21.94 -17.35 29.52
C GLY A 1011 20.91 -17.69 30.59
N ASP A 1012 20.78 -16.82 31.60
CA ASP A 1012 19.87 -16.98 32.74
C ASP A 1012 18.36 -16.99 32.35
N ARG A 1013 18.06 -16.74 31.08
CA ARG A 1013 16.71 -16.81 30.49
C ARG A 1013 16.28 -18.23 30.10
N ASN A 1014 17.22 -19.17 30.00
CA ASN A 1014 16.94 -20.56 29.65
C ASN A 1014 16.16 -21.27 30.76
N VAL A 1015 15.11 -22.03 30.38
CA VAL A 1015 14.40 -22.86 31.37
C VAL A 1015 15.14 -24.17 31.64
N GLY A 1016 15.89 -24.70 30.67
CA GLY A 1016 16.61 -25.97 30.86
C GLY A 1016 17.93 -25.86 31.64
N PRO A 1017 18.79 -26.90 31.55
CA PRO A 1017 20.14 -26.91 32.13
C PRO A 1017 21.23 -26.35 31.18
N TYR A 1018 20.90 -26.19 29.90
CA TYR A 1018 21.79 -25.65 28.85
C TYR A 1018 22.05 -24.15 29.03
N LYS A 1019 23.28 -23.69 28.71
CA LYS A 1019 23.72 -22.31 28.96
C LYS A 1019 23.54 -21.34 27.78
N ASP A 1020 23.77 -21.83 26.57
CA ASP A 1020 23.76 -21.01 25.35
C ASP A 1020 22.37 -21.06 24.66
N GLU A 1021 22.22 -20.46 23.48
CA GLU A 1021 21.01 -20.66 22.67
C GLU A 1021 20.92 -22.13 22.21
N PHE A 1022 19.80 -22.79 22.45
CA PHE A 1022 19.60 -24.21 22.17
C PHE A 1022 18.56 -24.44 21.07
N SER A 1023 18.98 -24.21 19.82
CA SER A 1023 18.14 -24.39 18.61
C SER A 1023 17.88 -25.88 18.27
N PHE A 1024 16.70 -26.17 17.71
CA PHE A 1024 16.31 -27.53 17.28
C PHE A 1024 16.82 -27.87 15.88
N GLU A 1025 17.67 -28.90 15.78
CA GLU A 1025 18.04 -29.58 14.54
C GLU A 1025 17.32 -30.91 14.38
N GLY A 1026 17.12 -31.33 13.12
CA GLY A 1026 16.16 -32.37 12.75
C GLY A 1026 14.84 -31.79 12.20
N ASN A 1027 13.89 -32.67 11.86
CA ASN A 1027 12.56 -32.29 11.40
C ASN A 1027 11.60 -32.17 12.59
N LEU A 1028 11.06 -30.97 12.79
CA LEU A 1028 10.07 -30.63 13.82
C LEU A 1028 8.85 -30.03 13.12
N ARG A 1029 7.66 -30.60 13.33
CA ARG A 1029 6.40 -30.21 12.66
C ARG A 1029 5.23 -30.20 13.65
N ASN A 1030 4.21 -29.42 13.33
CA ASN A 1030 2.93 -29.36 14.05
C ASN A 1030 3.13 -29.17 15.57
N VAL A 1031 3.97 -28.21 15.97
CA VAL A 1031 4.18 -27.91 17.40
C VAL A 1031 2.92 -27.22 17.93
N VAL A 1032 2.23 -27.88 18.85
CA VAL A 1032 0.97 -27.43 19.44
C VAL A 1032 1.15 -27.21 20.93
N LEU A 1033 0.54 -26.14 21.45
CA LEU A 1033 0.37 -25.87 22.87
C LEU A 1033 -1.13 -25.82 23.18
N GLU A 1034 -1.60 -26.68 24.09
CA GLU A 1034 -2.96 -26.71 24.61
C GLU A 1034 -2.98 -26.40 26.12
N LEU A 1035 -3.97 -25.61 26.56
CA LEU A 1035 -4.20 -25.26 27.96
C LEU A 1035 -5.62 -25.66 28.40
N LYS A 1036 -5.78 -26.23 29.61
CA LYS A 1036 -7.02 -26.89 30.07
C LYS A 1036 -7.32 -26.71 31.57
#